data_AF-A0A7N6A450-F1
#
_entry.id   AF-A0A7N6A450-F1
#
_cell.length_a   1.000
_cell.length_b   1.000
_cell.length_c   1.000
_cell.angle_alpha   90.00
_cell.angle_beta   90.00
_cell.angle_gamma   90.00
#
_symmetry.space_group_name_H-M   'P 1'
#
loop_
_entity.id
_entity.type
_entity.pdbx_description
1 polymer ?
#
loop_
_entity_poly.entity_id
_entity_poly.type
_entity_poly.pdbx_seq_one_letter_code
_entity_poly.pdbx_strand_id
1 'polypeptide(L)'
;SLSLSLCGSEPLSLSLCDYFKTSFSCFQNVKILTYREPQNPEYREFVNNLKTDAKMMFNYTIKDSLMNIIAGGFYDGLMLYTHALNETMSTSGTRPPGKDVTKRMWNRTFHGVTGLVHLDENGDRETDFALWDMIDTNTSAFQIVLVYNSSEEQLTAVPGTDLHWLGGVRPPDVPVCGFKNDNPICLAKTITIHQMVSIVIFFIFIMTLTITLRLSLCCRRMKLEKELVAQLWRITWEDIQMSNLDKVLRSGSNYGSLMTGDGNLQVFAKTGYYKGNITAIKYTNRKRIELNRKILFELKHMRDVQNEHLTRFIGACIDPPNICIITEYCPRGSLQDILENDSITLDWMFKYSLINDIVKGMLFLHNSVIFSHGKLKSSNCVVDNRFVLKITDYGLSSFRSESDTGKDAHAYYAQRLWMAPELLRMECPPPQGTQKGDVYSFGIILQEVALRRGAFYLEGDPLSPKEIVDRVILGEWPCLRPTMDPQSHSPELGQLMQRCWAEEPTERPEFNHIRLLLRKQNKESRTNILDNLLSRMEQYANNLEELVEERTQAYHEEKRKAEALLYQILPHSVAEQLKRGETVQAEAFDSVTIYFSDIVGFTAISAESTPLEVVTLLNDLYTCFDAIIDNFDVYKVETIGDAYMVVSGLPVRNGKLHGREIARMALALLDAVRTFKIRHRPEQQLKLRIGIHSGPVCAGVVGLKMPRYCLFGDTVNTSSRMESSGEALKIHVSAATRDVLLEFNCFQLELRGEIDVKGKGKMTTYWLLGESNSQ
;
A
#
# COMPACT_ATOMS: atom_id res chain seq x y z
N SER A 1 -13.75 75.46 13.99
CA SER A 1 -14.73 75.38 15.09
C SER A 1 -15.79 74.26 14.91
N LEU A 2 -15.62 73.31 13.97
CA LEU A 2 -16.61 72.25 13.70
C LEU A 2 -16.10 70.82 14.00
N SER A 3 -14.99 70.68 14.73
CA SER A 3 -14.32 69.39 14.98
C SER A 3 -14.40 68.90 16.43
N LEU A 4 -15.02 69.66 17.33
CA LEU A 4 -15.03 69.39 18.79
C LEU A 4 -16.33 68.76 19.32
N SER A 5 -17.36 68.54 18.51
CA SER A 5 -18.67 68.04 18.98
C SER A 5 -18.93 66.55 18.76
N LEU A 6 -18.00 65.79 18.19
CA LEU A 6 -18.24 64.37 17.82
C LEU A 6 -17.65 63.35 18.82
N CYS A 7 -17.03 63.79 19.92
CA CYS A 7 -16.42 62.89 20.91
C CYS A 7 -17.31 62.59 22.14
N GLY A 8 -18.59 62.95 22.11
CA GLY A 8 -19.43 63.03 23.31
C GLY A 8 -20.76 62.27 23.25
N SER A 9 -20.81 61.03 22.74
CA SER A 9 -21.90 60.06 23.04
C SER A 9 -21.75 58.77 22.23
N GLU A 10 -20.80 57.89 22.60
CA GLU A 10 -20.77 56.42 22.42
C GLU A 10 -19.31 55.93 22.52
N PRO A 11 -19.02 54.73 23.05
CA PRO A 11 -17.65 54.25 23.24
C PRO A 11 -17.08 53.74 21.90
N LEU A 12 -16.71 54.66 21.02
CA LEU A 12 -15.84 54.41 19.87
C LEU A 12 -14.41 54.81 20.22
N SER A 13 -13.52 53.82 20.12
CA SER A 13 -12.08 53.78 20.38
C SER A 13 -11.33 55.10 20.60
N LEU A 14 -10.58 55.18 21.70
CA LEU A 14 -9.57 56.20 22.05
C LEU A 14 -8.54 56.57 20.94
N SER A 15 -8.52 55.89 19.79
CA SER A 15 -7.48 56.01 18.76
C SER A 15 -7.61 57.25 17.85
N LEU A 16 -8.82 57.77 17.64
CA LEU A 16 -9.06 58.85 16.65
C LEU A 16 -8.74 60.25 17.18
N CYS A 17 -8.88 60.49 18.48
CA CYS A 17 -8.63 61.80 19.08
C CYS A 17 -7.13 62.10 19.20
N ASP A 18 -6.29 61.07 19.37
CA ASP A 18 -4.84 61.19 19.35
C ASP A 18 -4.30 61.50 17.95
N TYR A 19 -4.96 61.00 16.91
CA TYR A 19 -4.58 61.19 15.49
C TYR A 19 -4.65 62.65 15.03
N PHE A 20 -5.63 63.41 15.52
CA PHE A 20 -5.79 64.83 15.17
C PHE A 20 -4.81 65.75 15.92
N LYS A 21 -4.44 65.41 17.16
CA LYS A 21 -3.39 66.14 17.90
C LYS A 21 -2.00 65.93 17.30
N THR A 22 -1.72 64.74 16.75
CA THR A 22 -0.45 64.45 16.06
C THR A 22 -0.32 65.19 14.73
N SER A 23 -1.43 65.46 14.03
CA SER A 23 -1.35 66.17 12.74
C SER A 23 -0.97 67.65 12.86
N PHE A 24 -1.39 68.35 13.93
CA PHE A 24 -1.08 69.78 14.10
C PHE A 24 0.40 70.03 14.49
N SER A 25 1.00 69.13 15.28
CA SER A 25 2.42 69.24 15.63
C SER A 25 3.35 69.00 14.44
N CYS A 26 2.94 68.21 13.44
CA CYS A 26 3.73 68.00 12.22
C CYS A 26 3.93 69.28 11.39
N PHE A 27 2.96 70.19 11.35
CA PHE A 27 3.06 71.43 10.57
C PHE A 27 4.00 72.48 11.20
N GLN A 28 4.35 72.34 12.49
CA GLN A 28 5.22 73.29 13.19
C GLN A 28 6.68 73.29 12.69
N ASN A 29 7.12 72.22 12.02
CA ASN A 29 8.45 72.12 11.43
C ASN A 29 8.50 72.42 9.92
N VAL A 30 7.37 72.74 9.28
CA VAL A 30 7.34 73.00 7.84
C VAL A 30 8.12 74.27 7.54
N LYS A 31 9.07 74.18 6.60
CA LYS A 31 9.79 75.32 6.02
C LYS A 31 9.40 75.42 4.56
N ILE A 32 9.10 76.62 4.08
CA ILE A 32 8.67 76.84 2.68
C ILE A 32 9.82 77.48 1.92
N LEU A 33 10.40 76.75 0.96
CA LEU A 33 11.38 77.28 0.02
C LEU A 33 10.64 77.82 -1.20
N THR A 34 10.84 79.11 -1.52
CA THR A 34 10.18 79.78 -2.64
C THR A 34 11.10 80.82 -3.29
N TYR A 35 10.71 81.36 -4.44
CA TYR A 35 11.48 82.42 -5.12
C TYR A 35 11.50 83.72 -4.29
N ARG A 36 12.61 84.46 -4.35
CA ARG A 36 12.68 85.81 -3.79
C ARG A 36 11.97 86.78 -4.71
N GLU A 37 10.96 87.49 -4.20
CA GLU A 37 10.26 88.50 -4.98
C GLU A 37 11.17 89.72 -5.26
N PRO A 38 11.33 90.15 -6.52
CA PRO A 38 12.14 91.31 -6.88
C PRO A 38 11.59 92.59 -6.22
N GLN A 39 12.48 93.36 -5.62
CA GLN A 39 12.12 94.62 -4.93
C GLN A 39 12.39 95.87 -5.76
N ASN A 40 12.86 95.69 -7.00
CA ASN A 40 13.19 96.79 -7.89
C ASN A 40 11.91 97.53 -8.35
N PRO A 41 11.99 98.86 -8.56
CA PRO A 41 10.83 99.67 -8.89
C PRO A 41 10.17 99.27 -10.22
N GLU A 42 10.95 98.82 -11.21
CA GLU A 42 10.44 98.39 -12.51
C GLU A 42 9.53 97.16 -12.39
N TYR A 43 9.87 96.21 -11.51
CA TYR A 43 9.03 95.05 -11.25
C TYR A 43 7.70 95.44 -10.58
N ARG A 44 7.74 96.37 -9.62
CA ARG A 44 6.52 96.85 -8.95
C ARG A 44 5.59 97.56 -9.92
N GLU A 45 6.14 98.39 -10.81
CA GLU A 45 5.38 99.03 -11.88
C GLU A 45 4.78 98.00 -12.84
N PHE A 46 5.57 96.99 -13.25
CA PHE A 46 5.10 95.89 -14.08
C PHE A 46 3.95 95.11 -13.44
N VAL A 47 4.04 94.76 -12.15
CA VAL A 47 2.97 94.03 -11.45
C VAL A 47 1.70 94.89 -11.35
N ASN A 48 1.83 96.21 -11.14
CA ASN A 48 0.67 97.11 -11.14
C ASN A 48 0.01 97.20 -12.51
N ASN A 49 0.81 97.27 -13.59
CA ASN A 49 0.31 97.22 -14.96
C ASN A 49 -0.36 95.88 -15.25
N LEU A 50 0.28 94.76 -14.88
CA LEU A 50 -0.27 93.40 -15.02
C LEU A 50 -1.63 93.25 -14.32
N LYS A 51 -1.77 93.76 -13.09
CA LYS A 51 -3.04 93.75 -12.35
C LYS A 51 -4.11 94.60 -13.04
N THR A 52 -3.72 95.78 -13.54
CA THR A 52 -4.63 96.70 -14.24
C THR A 52 -5.11 96.08 -15.55
N ASP A 53 -4.20 95.51 -16.34
CA ASP A 53 -4.48 94.83 -17.59
C ASP A 53 -5.34 93.58 -17.36
N ALA A 54 -5.04 92.77 -16.35
CA ALA A 54 -5.85 91.60 -16.00
C ALA A 54 -7.30 91.98 -15.65
N LYS A 55 -7.48 93.10 -14.94
CA LYS A 55 -8.80 93.61 -14.60
C LYS A 55 -9.49 94.23 -15.83
N MET A 56 -8.77 94.94 -16.69
CA MET A 56 -9.34 95.60 -17.85
C MET A 56 -9.70 94.60 -18.97
N MET A 57 -8.80 93.66 -19.27
CA MET A 57 -8.94 92.74 -20.40
C MET A 57 -9.75 91.48 -20.05
N PHE A 58 -9.65 90.99 -18.80
CA PHE A 58 -10.25 89.72 -18.39
C PHE A 58 -11.21 89.84 -17.20
N ASN A 59 -11.43 91.05 -16.68
CA ASN A 59 -12.24 91.31 -15.48
C ASN A 59 -11.81 90.45 -14.27
N TYR A 60 -10.51 90.15 -14.15
CA TYR A 60 -9.95 89.35 -13.08
C TYR A 60 -9.05 90.19 -12.17
N THR A 61 -9.25 90.12 -10.86
CA THR A 61 -8.42 90.85 -9.89
C THR A 61 -7.34 89.92 -9.34
N ILE A 62 -6.11 90.11 -9.80
CA ILE A 62 -4.94 89.34 -9.36
C ILE A 62 -4.60 89.74 -7.91
N LYS A 63 -4.50 88.76 -7.01
CA LYS A 63 -3.98 88.94 -5.65
C LYS A 63 -2.46 88.92 -5.66
N ASP A 64 -1.84 89.70 -4.77
CA ASP A 64 -0.39 89.61 -4.56
C ASP A 64 -0.01 88.22 -4.09
N SER A 65 0.71 87.52 -4.96
CA SER A 65 1.21 86.18 -4.74
C SER A 65 2.47 85.99 -5.56
N LEU A 66 3.26 84.98 -5.18
CA LEU A 66 4.44 84.55 -5.93
C LEU A 66 4.16 84.24 -7.41
N MET A 67 2.90 84.04 -7.83
CA MET A 67 2.56 83.84 -9.25
C MET A 67 2.89 85.07 -10.12
N ASN A 68 2.95 86.27 -9.52
CA ASN A 68 3.37 87.49 -10.23
C ASN A 68 4.80 87.38 -10.77
N ILE A 69 5.69 86.64 -10.06
CA ILE A 69 7.07 86.46 -10.50
C ILE A 69 7.16 85.64 -11.77
N ILE A 70 6.24 84.68 -11.94
CA ILE A 70 6.19 83.82 -13.12
C ILE A 70 5.83 84.66 -14.35
N ALA A 71 4.87 85.58 -14.22
CA ALA A 71 4.53 86.51 -15.28
C ALA A 71 5.71 87.42 -15.66
N GLY A 72 6.45 87.93 -14.66
CA GLY A 72 7.70 88.67 -14.89
C GLY A 72 8.77 87.83 -15.57
N GLY A 73 8.92 86.55 -15.18
CA GLY A 73 9.84 85.61 -15.81
C GLY A 73 9.52 85.33 -17.28
N PHE A 74 8.23 85.21 -17.64
CA PHE A 74 7.81 85.09 -19.04
C PHE A 74 8.10 86.36 -19.84
N TYR A 75 7.87 87.53 -19.26
CA TYR A 75 8.22 88.80 -19.88
C TYR A 75 9.72 88.86 -20.18
N ASP A 76 10.56 88.50 -19.20
CA ASP A 76 12.01 88.46 -19.37
C ASP A 76 12.45 87.44 -20.41
N GLY A 77 11.84 86.25 -20.42
CA GLY A 77 12.11 85.23 -21.44
C GLY A 77 11.77 85.69 -22.85
N LEU A 78 10.69 86.45 -23.02
CA LEU A 78 10.34 87.05 -24.31
C LEU A 78 11.32 88.15 -24.70
N MET A 79 11.73 89.01 -23.75
CA MET A 79 12.73 90.05 -23.99
C MET A 79 14.08 89.46 -24.39
N LEU A 80 14.53 88.41 -23.70
CA LEU A 80 15.72 87.65 -24.06
C LEU A 80 15.63 87.09 -25.49
N TYR A 81 14.49 86.48 -25.84
CA TYR A 81 14.27 85.96 -27.18
C TYR A 81 14.28 87.07 -28.24
N THR A 82 13.66 88.23 -27.97
CA THR A 82 13.66 89.36 -28.92
C THR A 82 15.07 89.93 -29.10
N HIS A 83 15.86 90.04 -28.03
CA HIS A 83 17.27 90.43 -28.13
C HIS A 83 18.07 89.43 -28.98
N ALA A 84 18.01 88.13 -28.67
CA ALA A 84 18.73 87.11 -29.40
C ALA A 84 18.26 87.00 -30.87
N LEU A 85 16.96 87.15 -31.14
CA LEU A 85 16.41 87.12 -32.50
C LEU A 85 16.88 88.34 -33.30
N ASN A 86 16.84 89.53 -32.73
CA ASN A 86 17.28 90.76 -33.39
C ASN A 86 18.78 90.71 -33.73
N GLU A 87 19.61 90.25 -32.78
CA GLU A 87 21.05 90.02 -32.98
C GLU A 87 21.31 88.96 -34.07
N THR A 88 20.49 87.90 -34.13
CA THR A 88 20.65 86.87 -35.16
C THR A 88 20.20 87.37 -36.54
N MET A 89 19.08 88.10 -36.62
CA MET A 89 18.56 88.65 -37.87
C MET A 89 19.47 89.72 -38.47
N SER A 90 20.11 90.55 -37.64
CA SER A 90 21.08 91.55 -38.13
C SER A 90 22.31 90.89 -38.78
N THR A 91 22.62 89.64 -38.42
CA THR A 91 23.78 88.90 -38.97
C THR A 91 23.44 88.17 -40.28
N SER A 92 22.24 87.60 -40.44
CA SER A 92 21.90 86.71 -41.56
C SER A 92 20.96 87.31 -42.62
N GLY A 93 20.35 88.48 -42.37
CA GLY A 93 19.45 89.19 -43.31
C GLY A 93 18.17 88.44 -43.75
N THR A 94 18.03 87.19 -43.32
CA THR A 94 16.96 86.23 -43.61
C THR A 94 16.53 85.56 -42.31
N ARG A 95 15.31 84.98 -42.26
CA ARG A 95 14.75 84.37 -41.04
C ARG A 95 15.71 83.28 -40.50
N PRO A 96 16.32 83.48 -39.32
CA PRO A 96 17.34 82.57 -38.84
C PRO A 96 16.75 81.27 -38.30
N PRO A 97 17.49 80.15 -38.38
CA PRO A 97 17.07 78.90 -37.77
C PRO A 97 17.02 79.05 -36.24
N GLY A 98 15.97 78.51 -35.62
CA GLY A 98 15.71 78.69 -34.19
C GLY A 98 16.86 78.25 -33.28
N LYS A 99 17.63 77.23 -33.69
CA LYS A 99 18.82 76.75 -32.95
C LYS A 99 19.87 77.84 -32.74
N ASP A 100 20.08 78.70 -33.74
CA ASP A 100 21.09 79.77 -33.66
C ASP A 100 20.63 80.92 -32.77
N VAL A 101 19.30 81.15 -32.72
CA VAL A 101 18.70 82.11 -31.80
C VAL A 101 18.83 81.58 -30.37
N THR A 102 18.43 80.33 -30.12
CA THR A 102 18.53 79.70 -28.80
C THR A 102 19.97 79.66 -28.29
N LYS A 103 20.95 79.33 -29.13
CA LYS A 103 22.36 79.32 -28.72
C LYS A 103 22.86 80.71 -28.28
N ARG A 104 22.31 81.79 -28.83
CA ARG A 104 22.63 83.18 -28.40
C ARG A 104 21.86 83.62 -27.16
N MET A 105 20.88 82.85 -26.71
CA MET A 105 20.16 83.11 -25.46
C MET A 105 20.94 82.58 -24.24
N TRP A 106 21.82 81.59 -24.43
CA TRP A 106 22.56 80.95 -23.33
C TRP A 106 23.82 81.74 -22.94
N ASN A 107 24.32 81.50 -21.73
CA ASN A 107 25.52 82.11 -21.13
C ASN A 107 25.57 83.63 -21.25
N ARG A 108 24.47 84.31 -20.86
CA ARG A 108 24.38 85.77 -20.93
C ARG A 108 23.64 86.37 -19.76
N THR A 109 24.04 87.59 -19.41
CA THR A 109 23.34 88.43 -18.45
C THR A 109 22.63 89.55 -19.19
N PHE A 110 21.38 89.84 -18.84
CA PHE A 110 20.66 91.03 -19.33
C PHE A 110 19.76 91.61 -18.24
N HIS A 111 19.38 92.87 -18.41
CA HIS A 111 18.43 93.52 -17.51
C HIS A 111 17.00 93.25 -17.98
N GLY A 112 16.26 92.47 -17.18
CA GLY A 112 14.83 92.23 -17.33
C GLY A 112 14.00 93.06 -16.35
N VAL A 113 12.69 92.87 -16.40
CA VAL A 113 11.74 93.51 -15.49
C VAL A 113 11.91 93.02 -14.06
N THR A 114 12.30 91.76 -13.87
CA THR A 114 12.57 91.18 -12.55
C THR A 114 13.98 91.52 -12.01
N GLY A 115 14.72 92.41 -12.68
CA GLY A 115 16.07 92.83 -12.31
C GLY A 115 17.15 92.27 -13.24
N LEU A 116 18.35 92.08 -12.72
CA LEU A 116 19.46 91.48 -13.47
C LEU A 116 19.21 89.97 -13.62
N VAL A 117 19.07 89.50 -14.85
CA VAL A 117 18.82 88.09 -15.17
C VAL A 117 20.07 87.48 -15.77
N HIS A 118 20.62 86.46 -15.12
CA HIS A 118 21.73 85.66 -15.62
C HIS A 118 21.22 84.30 -16.10
N LEU A 119 21.71 83.87 -17.27
CA LEU A 119 21.45 82.56 -17.85
C LEU A 119 22.78 81.84 -17.98
N ASP A 120 22.83 80.61 -17.48
CA ASP A 120 24.01 79.77 -17.48
C ASP A 120 24.33 79.21 -18.89
N GLU A 121 25.38 78.40 -18.98
CA GLU A 121 25.81 77.75 -20.22
C GLU A 121 24.77 76.80 -20.83
N ASN A 122 23.82 76.31 -20.02
CA ASN A 122 22.75 75.41 -20.45
C ASN A 122 21.48 76.17 -20.83
N GLY A 123 21.42 77.48 -20.55
CA GLY A 123 20.25 78.33 -20.78
C GLY A 123 19.27 78.36 -19.60
N ASP A 124 19.66 77.86 -18.45
CA ASP A 124 18.89 77.90 -17.21
C ASP A 124 19.08 79.26 -16.53
N ARG A 125 17.99 79.80 -15.97
CA ARG A 125 18.00 81.09 -15.28
C ARG A 125 18.44 80.91 -13.83
N GLU A 126 19.54 81.54 -13.47
CA GLU A 126 19.94 81.67 -12.06
C GLU A 126 18.98 82.60 -11.34
N THR A 127 18.30 82.07 -10.31
CA THR A 127 17.23 82.77 -9.60
C THR A 127 17.47 82.71 -8.10
N ASP A 128 17.25 83.83 -7.40
CA ASP A 128 17.37 83.90 -5.94
C ASP A 128 16.20 83.19 -5.24
N PHE A 129 16.50 82.49 -4.14
CA PHE A 129 15.51 81.78 -3.33
C PHE A 129 15.40 82.37 -1.92
N ALA A 130 14.20 82.26 -1.34
CA ALA A 130 13.88 82.67 0.02
C ALA A 130 13.27 81.49 0.78
N LEU A 131 13.78 81.22 1.97
CA LEU A 131 13.23 80.23 2.90
C LEU A 131 12.36 80.93 3.93
N TRP A 132 11.11 80.50 4.02
CA TRP A 132 10.15 80.98 4.98
C TRP A 132 10.02 80.00 6.13
N ASP A 133 10.01 80.53 7.34
CA ASP A 133 9.76 79.79 8.58
C ASP A 133 8.57 80.39 9.33
N MET A 134 7.88 79.56 10.10
CA MET A 134 6.80 79.97 10.97
C MET A 134 7.38 80.44 12.31
N ILE A 135 7.33 81.75 12.55
CA ILE A 135 7.90 82.36 13.76
C ILE A 135 6.92 82.30 14.93
N ASP A 136 5.61 82.43 14.66
CA ASP A 136 4.57 82.43 15.70
C ASP A 136 3.55 81.30 15.47
N THR A 137 3.61 80.29 16.33
CA THR A 137 2.74 79.11 16.32
C THR A 137 1.27 79.43 16.58
N ASN A 138 0.95 80.59 17.18
CA ASN A 138 -0.44 80.97 17.48
C ASN A 138 -1.12 81.66 16.29
N THR A 139 -0.38 82.40 15.46
CA THR A 139 -0.91 83.09 14.27
C THR A 139 -0.70 82.31 12.97
N SER A 140 0.13 81.27 12.97
CA SER A 140 0.48 80.47 11.78
C SER A 140 1.10 81.31 10.64
N ALA A 141 1.72 82.44 10.97
CA ALA A 141 2.31 83.36 10.00
C ALA A 141 3.76 82.94 9.66
N PHE A 142 4.05 82.85 8.37
CA PHE A 142 5.38 82.56 7.85
C PHE A 142 6.09 83.85 7.44
N GLN A 143 7.39 83.95 7.73
CA GLN A 143 8.25 85.06 7.32
C GLN A 143 9.56 84.52 6.73
N ILE A 144 10.20 85.32 5.88
CA ILE A 144 11.50 84.99 5.28
C ILE A 144 12.58 85.05 6.36
N VAL A 145 13.31 83.95 6.53
CA VAL A 145 14.40 83.84 7.53
C VAL A 145 15.76 83.74 6.85
N LEU A 146 15.83 83.10 5.68
CA LEU A 146 17.06 82.94 4.91
C LEU A 146 16.82 83.30 3.44
N VAL A 147 17.80 83.94 2.82
CA VAL A 147 17.80 84.31 1.41
C VAL A 147 19.07 83.78 0.76
N TYR A 148 18.91 82.97 -0.27
CA TYR A 148 19.98 82.48 -1.12
C TYR A 148 20.15 83.42 -2.31
N ASN A 149 21.31 84.07 -2.38
CA ASN A 149 21.72 84.87 -3.53
C ASN A 149 22.47 83.96 -4.51
N SER A 150 21.86 83.72 -5.67
CA SER A 150 22.42 82.79 -6.66
C SER A 150 23.67 83.36 -7.34
N SER A 151 23.77 84.69 -7.48
CA SER A 151 24.96 85.33 -8.08
C SER A 151 26.21 85.24 -7.19
N GLU A 152 26.04 85.21 -5.87
CA GLU A 152 27.15 85.08 -4.91
C GLU A 152 27.31 83.64 -4.40
N GLU A 153 26.40 82.74 -4.73
CA GLU A 153 26.25 81.39 -4.16
C GLU A 153 26.23 81.37 -2.62
N GLN A 154 25.71 82.44 -1.99
CA GLN A 154 25.70 82.59 -0.54
C GLN A 154 24.27 82.62 0.04
N LEU A 155 24.10 81.87 1.13
CA LEU A 155 22.90 81.89 1.96
C LEU A 155 23.08 82.92 3.09
N THR A 156 22.27 83.97 3.08
CA THR A 156 22.29 85.05 4.07
C THR A 156 21.05 84.99 4.95
N ALA A 157 21.23 85.12 6.28
CA ALA A 157 20.12 85.22 7.22
C ALA A 157 19.54 86.64 7.24
N VAL A 158 18.22 86.75 7.27
CA VAL A 158 17.56 88.05 7.38
C VAL A 158 17.79 88.59 8.80
N PRO A 159 18.39 89.80 8.97
CA PRO A 159 18.72 90.33 10.29
C PRO A 159 17.50 90.38 11.22
N GLY A 160 17.64 89.84 12.43
CA GLY A 160 16.57 89.81 13.44
C GLY A 160 15.62 88.61 13.35
N THR A 161 15.91 87.62 12.50
CA THR A 161 15.15 86.36 12.41
C THR A 161 16.06 85.15 12.59
N ASP A 162 15.57 84.13 13.31
CA ASP A 162 16.30 82.88 13.59
C ASP A 162 15.48 81.66 13.10
N LEU A 163 16.17 80.67 12.56
CA LEU A 163 15.56 79.43 12.05
C LEU A 163 15.21 78.49 13.21
N HIS A 164 13.94 78.14 13.36
CA HIS A 164 13.46 77.35 14.50
C HIS A 164 13.35 75.85 14.18
N TRP A 165 13.87 75.00 15.08
CA TRP A 165 13.72 73.54 15.02
C TRP A 165 13.05 73.04 16.31
N LEU A 166 12.00 72.21 16.22
CA LEU A 166 11.25 71.72 17.40
C LEU A 166 12.11 71.01 18.48
N GLY A 167 13.24 70.40 18.08
CA GLY A 167 14.18 69.75 19.01
C GLY A 167 15.32 70.64 19.49
N GLY A 168 15.32 71.94 19.15
CA GLY A 168 16.40 72.90 19.42
C GLY A 168 17.69 72.65 18.64
N VAL A 169 17.81 71.50 17.97
CA VAL A 169 18.99 71.07 17.21
C VAL A 169 18.58 70.80 15.77
N ARG A 170 19.46 71.17 14.84
CA ARG A 170 19.30 70.86 13.41
C ARG A 170 19.26 69.33 13.23
N PRO A 171 18.21 68.76 12.62
CA PRO A 171 18.16 67.34 12.34
C PRO A 171 19.25 66.94 11.34
N PRO A 172 19.80 65.71 11.41
CA PRO A 172 20.78 65.23 10.45
C PRO A 172 20.16 65.06 9.06
N ASP A 173 20.96 65.29 8.01
CA ASP A 173 20.52 65.24 6.60
C ASP A 173 19.94 63.88 6.19
N VAL A 174 20.32 62.80 6.88
CA VAL A 174 19.78 61.45 6.69
C VAL A 174 19.45 60.84 8.06
N PRO A 175 18.22 60.34 8.28
CA PRO A 175 17.87 59.67 9.53
C PRO A 175 18.66 58.35 9.69
N VAL A 176 18.85 57.88 10.93
CA VAL A 176 19.74 56.74 11.26
C VAL A 176 19.45 55.47 10.46
N CYS A 177 18.19 55.13 10.19
CA CYS A 177 17.84 53.96 9.37
C CYS A 177 17.73 54.24 7.85
N GLY A 178 18.02 55.46 7.39
CA GLY A 178 17.82 55.91 6.02
C GLY A 178 16.35 56.22 5.69
N PHE A 179 16.08 57.07 4.70
CA PHE A 179 14.72 57.50 4.34
C PHE A 179 13.79 56.37 3.88
N LYS A 180 14.37 55.27 3.39
CA LYS A 180 13.66 54.08 2.91
C LYS A 180 13.80 52.86 3.84
N ASN A 181 14.42 53.05 5.01
CA ASN A 181 14.71 51.98 5.97
C ASN A 181 15.75 50.95 5.48
N ASP A 182 16.65 51.37 4.58
CA ASP A 182 17.59 50.49 3.86
C ASP A 182 18.90 50.24 4.64
N ASN A 183 19.08 50.86 5.82
CA ASN A 183 20.29 50.65 6.62
C ASN A 183 20.30 49.22 7.21
N PRO A 184 21.33 48.39 6.93
CA PRO A 184 21.38 46.97 7.33
C PRO A 184 21.27 46.70 8.83
N ILE A 185 21.51 47.71 9.67
CA ILE A 185 21.36 47.61 11.13
C ILE A 185 19.87 47.53 11.54
N CYS A 186 18.96 48.07 10.73
CA CYS A 186 17.51 48.09 10.99
C CYS A 186 16.75 46.93 10.28
N LEU A 187 17.42 46.12 9.46
CA LEU A 187 16.88 44.95 8.74
C LEU A 187 17.04 43.65 9.56
N ALA A 188 16.33 43.56 10.69
CA ALA A 188 16.26 42.32 11.47
C ALA A 188 15.34 41.28 10.77
N LYS A 189 15.93 40.17 10.31
CA LYS A 189 15.32 38.87 9.92
C LYS A 189 14.09 38.91 8.98
N THR A 190 14.35 38.90 7.67
CA THR A 190 13.46 38.29 6.67
C THR A 190 14.12 37.03 6.11
N ILE A 191 13.46 35.89 6.32
CA ILE A 191 13.91 34.56 5.86
C ILE A 191 13.96 34.55 4.33
N THR A 192 15.06 34.08 3.74
CA THR A 192 15.22 34.00 2.28
C THR A 192 14.27 32.97 1.67
N ILE A 193 13.77 33.21 0.45
CA ILE A 193 12.77 32.36 -0.24
C ILE A 193 13.21 30.88 -0.32
N HIS A 194 14.50 30.60 -0.50
CA HIS A 194 15.04 29.24 -0.50
C HIS A 194 14.91 28.52 0.84
N GLN A 195 15.01 29.25 1.97
CA GLN A 195 14.81 28.69 3.30
C GLN A 195 13.32 28.40 3.55
N MET A 196 12.41 29.26 3.06
CA MET A 196 10.95 29.01 3.13
C MET A 196 10.55 27.75 2.32
N VAL A 197 11.06 27.60 1.10
CA VAL A 197 10.79 26.40 0.27
C VAL A 197 11.36 25.14 0.92
N SER A 198 12.57 25.20 1.49
CA SER A 198 13.18 24.06 2.16
C SER A 198 12.39 23.63 3.41
N ILE A 199 11.88 24.59 4.19
CA ILE A 199 11.03 24.32 5.35
C ILE A 199 9.71 23.67 4.93
N VAL A 200 9.07 24.17 3.87
CA VAL A 200 7.81 23.60 3.35
C VAL A 200 8.02 22.18 2.83
N ILE A 201 9.10 21.92 2.08
CA ILE A 201 9.44 20.57 1.60
C ILE A 201 9.72 19.63 2.77
N PHE A 202 10.42 20.11 3.82
CA PHE A 202 10.67 19.31 5.01
C PHE A 202 9.37 18.95 5.76
N PHE A 203 8.43 19.90 5.89
CA PHE A 203 7.11 19.61 6.48
C PHE A 203 6.28 18.63 5.64
N ILE A 204 6.30 18.75 4.31
CA ILE A 204 5.64 17.79 3.41
C ILE A 204 6.28 16.41 3.54
N PHE A 205 7.61 16.33 3.63
CA PHE A 205 8.32 15.07 3.85
C PHE A 205 7.96 14.43 5.20
N ILE A 206 7.90 15.20 6.29
CA ILE A 206 7.48 14.69 7.60
C ILE A 206 6.01 14.28 7.60
N MET A 207 5.12 15.03 6.95
CA MET A 207 3.71 14.66 6.82
C MET A 207 3.52 13.39 6.00
N THR A 208 4.22 13.26 4.87
CA THR A 208 4.17 12.04 4.06
C THR A 208 4.80 10.84 4.78
N LEU A 209 5.91 11.03 5.51
CA LEU A 209 6.53 9.98 6.34
C LEU A 209 5.61 9.55 7.49
N THR A 210 4.95 10.48 8.17
CA THR A 210 4.02 10.14 9.26
C THR A 210 2.74 9.48 8.74
N ILE A 211 2.19 9.93 7.61
CA ILE A 211 1.04 9.30 6.95
C ILE A 211 1.42 7.89 6.47
N THR A 212 2.57 7.70 5.83
CA THR A 212 3.02 6.37 5.37
C THR A 212 3.32 5.44 6.53
N LEU A 213 3.91 5.91 7.63
CA LEU A 213 4.09 5.13 8.86
C LEU A 213 2.75 4.76 9.50
N ARG A 214 1.80 5.70 9.58
CA ARG A 214 0.46 5.44 10.15
C ARG A 214 -0.33 4.47 9.27
N LEU A 215 -0.26 4.62 7.95
CA LEU A 215 -0.88 3.72 6.99
C LEU A 215 -0.22 2.34 7.05
N SER A 216 1.11 2.25 7.11
CA SER A 216 1.85 0.99 7.27
C SER A 216 1.50 0.29 8.58
N LEU A 217 1.44 1.02 9.70
CA LEU A 217 1.01 0.48 10.99
C LEU A 217 -0.46 0.04 10.97
N CYS A 218 -1.33 0.80 10.30
CA CYS A 218 -2.74 0.44 10.11
C CYS A 218 -2.87 -0.82 9.24
N CYS A 219 -2.20 -0.88 8.09
CA CYS A 219 -2.16 -2.05 7.22
C CYS A 219 -1.58 -3.26 7.94
N ARG A 220 -0.53 -3.10 8.75
CA ARG A 220 0.05 -4.18 9.57
C ARG A 220 -0.96 -4.66 10.61
N ARG A 221 -1.67 -3.74 11.27
CA ARG A 221 -2.74 -4.06 12.24
C ARG A 221 -3.91 -4.77 11.56
N MET A 222 -4.35 -4.29 10.40
CA MET A 222 -5.41 -4.92 9.61
C MET A 222 -4.99 -6.30 9.09
N LYS A 223 -3.73 -6.49 8.69
CA LYS A 223 -3.18 -7.79 8.28
C LYS A 223 -3.19 -8.77 9.46
N LEU A 224 -2.73 -8.32 10.63
CA LEU A 224 -2.81 -9.08 11.89
C LEU A 224 -4.26 -9.47 12.23
N GLU A 225 -5.22 -8.55 12.08
CA GLU A 225 -6.63 -8.83 12.31
C GLU A 225 -7.21 -9.81 11.29
N LYS A 226 -6.90 -9.67 10.00
CA LYS A 226 -7.28 -10.64 8.95
C LYS A 226 -6.73 -12.04 9.25
N GLU A 227 -5.47 -12.15 9.67
CA GLU A 227 -4.85 -13.43 10.05
C GLU A 227 -5.49 -14.06 11.30
N LEU A 228 -5.91 -13.25 12.28
CA LEU A 228 -6.64 -13.72 13.47
C LEU A 228 -8.06 -14.20 13.12
N VAL A 229 -8.75 -13.45 12.24
CA VAL A 229 -10.10 -13.78 11.75
C VAL A 229 -10.09 -15.03 10.86
N ALA A 230 -9.00 -15.28 10.13
CA ALA A 230 -8.89 -16.46 9.27
C ALA A 230 -8.95 -17.80 10.04
N GLN A 231 -8.84 -17.80 11.39
CA GLN A 231 -9.03 -18.96 12.27
C GLN A 231 -8.39 -20.26 11.76
N LEU A 232 -7.24 -20.18 11.07
CA LEU A 232 -6.62 -21.31 10.37
C LEU A 232 -6.14 -22.45 11.33
N TRP A 233 -6.23 -22.25 12.65
CA TRP A 233 -5.95 -23.24 13.70
C TRP A 233 -7.20 -24.04 14.08
N ARG A 234 -8.40 -23.56 13.71
CA ARG A 234 -9.67 -24.14 14.07
C ARG A 234 -9.92 -25.35 13.20
N ILE A 235 -10.22 -26.46 13.86
CA ILE A 235 -10.60 -27.72 13.22
C ILE A 235 -12.03 -28.02 13.66
N THR A 236 -12.91 -28.29 12.71
CA THR A 236 -14.27 -28.75 13.00
C THR A 236 -14.22 -30.22 13.39
N TRP A 237 -15.11 -30.63 14.30
CA TRP A 237 -15.16 -32.04 14.72
C TRP A 237 -15.44 -33.00 13.55
N GLU A 238 -16.18 -32.55 12.55
CA GLU A 238 -16.54 -33.31 11.33
C GLU A 238 -15.33 -33.68 10.47
N ASP A 239 -14.26 -32.87 10.49
CA ASP A 239 -13.04 -33.11 9.72
C ASP A 239 -12.16 -34.23 10.35
N ILE A 240 -12.48 -34.63 11.58
CA ILE A 240 -11.71 -35.61 12.35
C ILE A 240 -12.37 -36.98 12.20
N GLN A 241 -11.72 -37.87 11.47
CA GLN A 241 -12.15 -39.26 11.37
C GLN A 241 -11.51 -40.06 12.51
N MET A 242 -12.30 -40.43 13.51
CA MET A 242 -11.81 -41.27 14.61
C MET A 242 -11.39 -42.64 14.05
N SER A 243 -10.19 -43.09 14.40
CA SER A 243 -9.72 -44.42 14.02
C SER A 243 -10.48 -45.47 14.84
N ASN A 244 -11.42 -46.18 14.23
CA ASN A 244 -11.89 -47.45 14.77
C ASN A 244 -10.74 -48.47 14.66
N LEU A 245 -10.40 -49.08 15.80
CA LEU A 245 -9.30 -50.05 15.96
C LEU A 245 -9.32 -51.15 14.87
N ASP A 246 -10.50 -51.51 14.36
CA ASP A 246 -10.71 -52.54 13.35
C ASP A 246 -10.22 -52.19 11.93
N LYS A 247 -10.08 -50.91 11.56
CA LYS A 247 -9.60 -50.52 10.21
C LYS A 247 -8.08 -50.55 10.07
N VAL A 248 -7.34 -50.46 11.18
CA VAL A 248 -5.87 -50.54 11.18
C VAL A 248 -5.38 -51.95 10.82
N LEU A 249 -6.20 -52.98 11.07
CA LEU A 249 -5.91 -54.37 10.72
C LEU A 249 -6.05 -54.72 9.22
N ARG A 250 -6.70 -53.86 8.40
CA ARG A 250 -6.97 -54.18 6.98
C ARG A 250 -6.15 -53.40 5.96
N SER A 251 -5.57 -52.25 6.32
CA SER A 251 -4.61 -51.55 5.47
C SER A 251 -3.21 -51.87 5.95
N GLY A 252 -2.51 -52.74 5.22
CA GLY A 252 -1.12 -53.13 5.46
C GLY A 252 -0.10 -52.01 5.18
N SER A 253 -0.29 -50.83 5.79
CA SER A 253 0.73 -49.79 5.80
C SER A 253 1.62 -49.97 7.03
N ASN A 254 2.88 -50.30 6.78
CA ASN A 254 3.98 -50.41 7.76
C ASN A 254 4.31 -49.06 8.43
N TYR A 255 3.35 -48.45 9.13
CA TYR A 255 3.66 -47.36 10.05
C TYR A 255 4.28 -47.97 11.30
N GLY A 256 5.62 -47.94 11.35
CA GLY A 256 6.49 -48.51 12.37
C GLY A 256 6.12 -48.15 13.81
N SER A 257 5.12 -48.85 14.32
CA SER A 257 4.75 -48.96 15.73
C SER A 257 5.59 -50.08 16.33
N LEU A 258 5.92 -49.97 17.62
CA LEU A 258 6.64 -51.05 18.32
C LEU A 258 5.72 -52.27 18.38
N MET A 259 6.08 -53.34 17.67
CA MET A 259 5.46 -54.65 17.82
C MET A 259 5.82 -55.16 19.21
N THR A 260 4.84 -55.35 20.09
CA THR A 260 5.06 -56.20 21.28
C THR A 260 5.19 -57.65 20.82
N GLY A 261 5.85 -58.49 21.63
CA GLY A 261 6.12 -59.90 21.32
C GLY A 261 4.89 -60.78 21.04
N ASP A 262 3.68 -60.21 21.11
CA ASP A 262 2.38 -60.84 20.91
C ASP A 262 1.64 -60.33 19.64
N GLY A 263 2.30 -59.56 18.76
CA GLY A 263 1.75 -59.18 17.45
C GLY A 263 0.66 -58.09 17.46
N ASN A 264 0.35 -57.49 18.61
CA ASN A 264 -0.62 -56.40 18.72
C ASN A 264 0.03 -55.01 18.58
N LEU A 265 -0.61 -54.15 17.77
CA LEU A 265 -0.19 -52.75 17.57
C LEU A 265 -0.53 -51.92 18.83
N GLN A 266 0.46 -51.48 19.60
CA GLN A 266 0.21 -50.68 20.80
C GLN A 266 -0.03 -49.21 20.44
N VAL A 267 -1.26 -48.73 20.65
CA VAL A 267 -1.64 -47.33 20.45
C VAL A 267 -1.45 -46.56 21.76
N PHE A 268 -0.40 -45.73 21.81
CA PHE A 268 0.02 -45.00 23.02
C PHE A 268 -0.80 -43.75 23.37
N ALA A 269 -1.70 -43.30 22.48
CA ALA A 269 -2.56 -42.13 22.71
C ALA A 269 -3.85 -42.23 21.90
N LYS A 270 -4.90 -41.47 22.26
CA LYS A 270 -6.09 -41.38 21.41
C LYS A 270 -5.72 -40.74 20.07
N THR A 271 -5.96 -41.46 18.98
CA THR A 271 -5.61 -41.05 17.61
C THR A 271 -6.85 -40.78 16.76
N GLY A 272 -6.67 -39.96 15.72
CA GLY A 272 -7.65 -39.79 14.66
C GLY A 272 -6.99 -39.28 13.38
N TYR A 273 -7.68 -39.43 12.26
CA TYR A 273 -7.23 -38.96 10.96
C TYR A 273 -7.73 -37.55 10.70
N TYR A 274 -6.82 -36.64 10.38
CA TYR A 274 -7.12 -35.29 9.91
C TYR A 274 -6.41 -35.07 8.58
N LYS A 275 -7.19 -34.81 7.51
CA LYS A 275 -6.69 -34.66 6.13
C LYS A 275 -5.76 -35.81 5.68
N GLY A 276 -6.12 -37.05 6.01
CA GLY A 276 -5.37 -38.25 5.65
C GLY A 276 -4.19 -38.60 6.57
N ASN A 277 -3.79 -37.73 7.50
CA ASN A 277 -2.68 -37.97 8.43
C ASN A 277 -3.17 -38.43 9.80
N ILE A 278 -2.46 -39.37 10.43
CA ILE A 278 -2.69 -39.78 11.82
C ILE A 278 -2.25 -38.65 12.75
N THR A 279 -3.12 -38.24 13.66
CA THR A 279 -2.91 -37.16 14.62
C THR A 279 -3.27 -37.60 16.03
N ALA A 280 -2.61 -37.00 17.03
CA ALA A 280 -2.88 -37.23 18.44
C ALA A 280 -3.98 -36.26 18.90
N ILE A 281 -5.02 -36.80 19.53
CA ILE A 281 -6.19 -36.04 19.98
C ILE A 281 -6.21 -36.01 21.50
N LYS A 282 -6.14 -34.81 22.07
CA LYS A 282 -6.20 -34.59 23.52
C LYS A 282 -7.46 -33.81 23.89
N TYR A 283 -8.41 -34.50 24.53
CA TYR A 283 -9.65 -33.90 25.01
C TYR A 283 -9.39 -32.96 26.18
N THR A 284 -10.12 -31.85 26.21
CA THR A 284 -10.14 -30.90 27.32
C THR A 284 -11.47 -31.02 28.05
N ASN A 285 -11.44 -31.11 29.39
CA ASN A 285 -12.62 -31.32 30.21
C ASN A 285 -13.41 -30.03 30.49
N ARG A 286 -13.51 -29.13 29.50
CA ARG A 286 -14.24 -27.87 29.62
C ARG A 286 -15.56 -27.95 28.84
N LYS A 287 -16.65 -27.52 29.45
CA LYS A 287 -17.98 -27.51 28.83
C LYS A 287 -18.10 -26.47 27.70
N ARG A 288 -17.41 -25.34 27.84
CA ARG A 288 -17.36 -24.26 26.85
C ARG A 288 -16.07 -23.47 27.03
N ILE A 289 -15.48 -23.00 25.93
CA ILE A 289 -14.33 -22.10 25.95
C ILE A 289 -14.73 -20.82 25.21
N GLU A 290 -14.68 -19.69 25.92
CA GLU A 290 -14.87 -18.38 25.31
C GLU A 290 -13.57 -17.90 24.67
N LEU A 291 -13.63 -17.55 23.39
CA LEU A 291 -12.48 -17.12 22.62
C LEU A 291 -12.14 -15.66 22.91
N ASN A 292 -11.28 -15.44 23.90
CA ASN A 292 -10.71 -14.12 24.18
C ASN A 292 -9.50 -13.82 23.29
N ARG A 293 -9.20 -12.53 23.09
CA ARG A 293 -8.05 -12.08 22.27
C ARG A 293 -6.72 -12.71 22.73
N LYS A 294 -6.50 -12.85 24.04
CA LYS A 294 -5.33 -13.51 24.62
C LYS A 294 -5.20 -14.98 24.18
N ILE A 295 -6.33 -15.70 24.19
CA ILE A 295 -6.40 -17.12 23.82
C ILE A 295 -6.14 -17.31 22.31
N LEU A 296 -6.67 -16.42 21.48
CA LEU A 296 -6.39 -16.42 20.03
C LEU A 296 -4.91 -16.17 19.73
N PHE A 297 -4.25 -15.28 20.48
CA PHE A 297 -2.81 -15.08 20.37
C PHE A 297 -2.01 -16.32 20.79
N GLU A 298 -2.38 -16.97 21.91
CA GLU A 298 -1.75 -18.24 22.33
C GLU A 298 -1.86 -19.32 21.24
N LEU A 299 -3.04 -19.52 20.66
CA LEU A 299 -3.27 -20.49 19.58
C LEU A 299 -2.48 -20.14 18.31
N LYS A 300 -2.40 -18.85 17.97
CA LYS A 300 -1.60 -18.39 16.83
C LYS A 300 -0.11 -18.69 17.05
N HIS A 301 0.44 -18.28 18.20
CA HIS A 301 1.84 -18.53 18.52
C HIS A 301 2.18 -20.02 18.52
N MET A 302 1.28 -20.86 19.05
CA MET A 302 1.46 -22.32 19.02
C MET A 302 1.53 -22.89 17.61
N ARG A 303 0.75 -22.36 16.66
CA ARG A 303 0.80 -22.78 15.25
C ARG A 303 2.03 -22.28 14.51
N ASP A 304 2.48 -21.08 14.84
CA ASP A 304 3.65 -20.45 14.20
C ASP A 304 4.97 -21.06 14.71
N VAL A 305 4.96 -21.65 15.91
CA VAL A 305 6.11 -22.38 16.47
C VAL A 305 6.34 -23.69 15.71
N GLN A 306 7.51 -23.79 15.08
CA GLN A 306 7.98 -25.01 14.43
C GLN A 306 9.41 -25.30 14.87
N ASN A 307 9.63 -26.51 15.36
CA ASN A 307 10.94 -27.02 15.74
C ASN A 307 10.96 -28.54 15.58
N GLU A 308 12.13 -29.10 15.31
CA GLU A 308 12.30 -30.55 15.14
C GLU A 308 12.05 -31.33 16.43
N HIS A 309 12.40 -30.74 17.59
CA HIS A 309 12.30 -31.33 18.92
C HIS A 309 11.07 -30.88 19.72
N LEU A 310 10.08 -30.26 19.07
CA LEU A 310 8.77 -29.94 19.65
C LEU A 310 7.67 -30.57 18.80
N THR A 311 6.60 -31.08 19.43
CA THR A 311 5.49 -31.64 18.66
C THR A 311 4.73 -30.56 17.93
N ARG A 312 4.61 -30.66 16.60
CA ARG A 312 3.85 -29.69 15.80
C ARG A 312 2.38 -29.60 16.24
N PHE A 313 1.95 -28.39 16.58
CA PHE A 313 0.54 -28.07 16.80
C PHE A 313 -0.19 -27.97 15.45
N ILE A 314 -1.21 -28.80 15.26
CA ILE A 314 -1.99 -28.84 14.02
C ILE A 314 -3.19 -27.90 14.15
N GLY A 315 -3.91 -28.00 15.27
CA GLY A 315 -5.06 -27.14 15.54
C GLY A 315 -5.81 -27.52 16.81
N ALA A 316 -6.95 -26.86 17.01
CA ALA A 316 -7.86 -27.14 18.12
C ALA A 316 -9.31 -27.14 17.65
N CYS A 317 -10.08 -28.09 18.16
CA CYS A 317 -11.53 -28.14 18.03
C CYS A 317 -12.16 -27.56 19.30
N ILE A 318 -13.10 -26.63 19.13
CA ILE A 318 -13.79 -25.93 20.22
C ILE A 318 -15.31 -26.18 20.14
N ASP A 319 -15.74 -27.17 19.37
CA ASP A 319 -17.15 -27.46 19.16
C ASP A 319 -17.65 -28.31 20.37
N PRO A 320 -18.57 -27.80 21.22
CA PRO A 320 -19.09 -28.57 22.34
C PRO A 320 -19.93 -29.76 21.82
N PRO A 321 -19.83 -30.97 22.40
CA PRO A 321 -19.10 -31.35 23.62
C PRO A 321 -17.63 -31.78 23.40
N ASN A 322 -17.15 -31.83 22.16
CA ASN A 322 -15.88 -32.44 21.78
C ASN A 322 -14.73 -31.43 21.67
N ILE A 323 -14.43 -30.73 22.77
CA ILE A 323 -13.30 -29.79 22.82
C ILE A 323 -11.98 -30.58 22.91
N CYS A 324 -11.13 -30.46 21.89
CA CYS A 324 -9.86 -31.18 21.83
C CYS A 324 -8.74 -30.39 21.15
N ILE A 325 -7.51 -30.72 21.54
CA ILE A 325 -6.26 -30.22 20.96
C ILE A 325 -5.68 -31.31 20.08
N ILE A 326 -5.24 -30.94 18.87
CA ILE A 326 -4.73 -31.86 17.87
C ILE A 326 -3.27 -31.52 17.59
N THR A 327 -2.39 -32.49 17.85
CA THR A 327 -0.96 -32.41 17.59
C THR A 327 -0.52 -33.55 16.68
N GLU A 328 0.70 -33.47 16.16
CA GLU A 328 1.29 -34.60 15.45
C GLU A 328 1.36 -35.85 16.35
N TYR A 329 1.13 -37.02 15.76
CA TYR A 329 1.22 -38.29 16.45
C TYR A 329 2.63 -38.87 16.36
N CYS A 330 3.15 -39.30 17.51
CA CYS A 330 4.47 -39.93 17.64
C CYS A 330 4.28 -41.44 17.92
N PRO A 331 4.60 -42.33 16.96
CA PRO A 331 4.19 -43.74 17.01
C PRO A 331 4.99 -44.60 17.98
N ARG A 332 6.15 -44.13 18.49
CA ARG A 332 6.97 -44.87 19.47
C ARG A 332 6.56 -44.61 20.92
N GLY A 333 5.53 -43.81 21.13
CA GLY A 333 5.04 -43.47 22.46
C GLY A 333 5.87 -42.42 23.16
N SER A 334 5.70 -42.33 24.48
CA SER A 334 6.45 -41.44 25.35
C SER A 334 7.77 -42.05 25.79
N LEU A 335 8.69 -41.21 26.28
CA LEU A 335 9.95 -41.64 26.87
C LEU A 335 9.70 -42.55 28.08
N GLN A 336 8.63 -42.27 28.83
CA GLN A 336 8.20 -43.14 29.93
C GLN A 336 7.87 -44.56 29.42
N ASP A 337 7.10 -44.68 28.33
CA ASP A 337 6.75 -45.99 27.75
C ASP A 337 8.00 -46.75 27.25
N ILE A 338 8.99 -46.03 26.70
CA ILE A 338 10.26 -46.63 26.24
C ILE A 338 11.11 -47.11 27.42
N LEU A 339 11.14 -46.34 28.51
CA LEU A 339 11.90 -46.69 29.72
C LEU A 339 11.27 -47.88 30.45
N GLU A 340 9.94 -47.97 30.51
CA GLU A 340 9.23 -49.10 31.13
C GLU A 340 9.31 -50.39 30.30
N ASN A 341 9.59 -50.31 28.99
CA ASN A 341 9.66 -51.48 28.12
C ASN A 341 11.04 -52.15 28.11
N ASP A 342 11.22 -53.19 28.94
CA ASP A 342 12.47 -53.95 29.06
C ASP A 342 13.01 -54.57 27.76
N SER A 343 12.16 -54.78 26.74
CA SER A 343 12.59 -55.34 25.45
C SER A 343 13.49 -54.40 24.63
N ILE A 344 13.45 -53.09 24.91
CA ILE A 344 14.27 -52.09 24.22
C ILE A 344 15.60 -51.96 24.95
N THR A 345 16.71 -52.38 24.35
CA THR A 345 18.05 -52.16 24.94
C THR A 345 18.52 -50.74 24.69
N LEU A 346 18.62 -49.93 25.76
CA LEU A 346 19.07 -48.53 25.69
C LEU A 346 20.56 -48.45 26.02
N ASP A 347 21.41 -48.42 25.00
CA ASP A 347 22.83 -48.15 25.19
C ASP A 347 23.08 -46.67 25.55
N TRP A 348 24.25 -46.37 26.10
CA TRP A 348 24.56 -45.00 26.52
C TRP A 348 24.55 -44.00 25.36
N MET A 349 24.90 -44.44 24.15
CA MET A 349 24.85 -43.61 22.95
C MET A 349 23.41 -43.15 22.65
N PHE A 350 22.45 -44.06 22.71
CA PHE A 350 21.04 -43.78 22.51
C PHE A 350 20.42 -42.99 23.67
N LYS A 351 20.82 -43.27 24.92
CA LYS A 351 20.43 -42.43 26.08
C LYS A 351 20.90 -40.98 25.89
N TYR A 352 22.16 -40.77 25.48
CA TYR A 352 22.70 -39.43 25.23
C TYR A 352 22.01 -38.72 24.06
N SER A 353 21.59 -39.41 23.01
CA SER A 353 20.82 -38.78 21.92
C SER A 353 19.48 -38.25 22.41
N LEU A 354 18.74 -39.04 23.20
CA LEU A 354 17.46 -38.62 23.79
C LEU A 354 17.64 -37.43 24.74
N ILE A 355 18.66 -37.46 25.59
CA ILE A 355 18.98 -36.34 26.51
C ILE A 355 19.28 -35.05 25.72
N ASN A 356 20.09 -35.16 24.66
CA ASN A 356 20.47 -34.01 23.84
C ASN A 356 19.26 -33.41 23.10
N ASP A 357 18.33 -34.24 22.65
CA ASP A 357 17.12 -33.80 21.98
C ASP A 357 16.17 -33.06 22.93
N ILE A 358 16.00 -33.54 24.18
CA ILE A 358 15.28 -32.79 25.23
C ILE A 358 15.92 -31.41 25.44
N VAL A 359 17.25 -31.35 25.57
CA VAL A 359 17.97 -30.09 25.81
C VAL A 359 17.79 -29.11 24.64
N LYS A 360 17.84 -29.57 23.40
CA LYS A 360 17.58 -28.72 22.22
C LYS A 360 16.14 -28.22 22.19
N GLY A 361 15.16 -29.08 22.45
CA GLY A 361 13.74 -28.72 22.49
C GLY A 361 13.45 -27.68 23.58
N MET A 362 13.95 -27.90 24.80
CA MET A 362 13.78 -26.96 25.92
C MET A 362 14.52 -25.64 25.71
N LEU A 363 15.73 -25.67 25.13
CA LEU A 363 16.45 -24.45 24.78
C LEU A 363 15.69 -23.61 23.76
N PHE A 364 15.08 -24.24 22.77
CA PHE A 364 14.24 -23.52 21.81
C PHE A 364 13.00 -22.94 22.50
N LEU A 365 12.32 -23.74 23.34
CA LEU A 365 11.12 -23.32 24.06
C LEU A 365 11.38 -22.13 24.98
N HIS A 366 12.47 -22.14 25.76
CA HIS A 366 12.85 -21.05 26.67
C HIS A 366 13.20 -19.75 25.95
N ASN A 367 13.69 -19.83 24.71
CA ASN A 367 13.96 -18.67 23.86
C ASN A 367 12.74 -18.24 23.02
N SER A 368 11.64 -18.99 23.07
CA SER A 368 10.41 -18.71 22.32
C SER A 368 9.42 -17.86 23.12
N VAL A 369 8.34 -17.43 22.46
CA VAL A 369 7.24 -16.66 23.08
C VAL A 369 6.51 -17.44 24.18
N ILE A 370 6.62 -18.78 24.18
CA ILE A 370 6.00 -19.65 25.22
C ILE A 370 6.76 -19.54 26.56
N PHE A 371 8.05 -19.17 26.51
CA PHE A 371 8.94 -18.87 27.65
C PHE A 371 9.29 -20.04 28.59
N SER A 372 8.33 -20.90 28.95
CA SER A 372 8.55 -22.06 29.82
C SER A 372 7.52 -23.16 29.55
N HIS A 373 7.86 -24.40 29.87
CA HIS A 373 6.95 -25.55 29.67
C HIS A 373 6.00 -25.72 30.86
N GLY A 374 6.54 -25.69 32.08
CA GLY A 374 5.82 -25.75 33.35
C GLY A 374 5.24 -27.11 33.76
N LYS A 375 5.32 -28.13 32.90
CA LYS A 375 4.84 -29.51 33.14
C LYS A 375 5.73 -30.54 32.44
N LEU A 376 7.04 -30.29 32.39
CA LEU A 376 7.97 -31.22 31.77
C LEU A 376 8.04 -32.52 32.59
N LYS A 377 7.89 -33.66 31.93
CA LYS A 377 7.95 -35.01 32.52
C LYS A 377 8.26 -36.03 31.43
N SER A 378 8.69 -37.23 31.80
CA SER A 378 9.01 -38.30 30.84
C SER A 378 7.83 -38.67 29.93
N SER A 379 6.58 -38.64 30.42
CA SER A 379 5.39 -38.86 29.58
C SER A 379 5.05 -37.72 28.60
N ASN A 380 5.63 -36.52 28.78
CA ASN A 380 5.48 -35.40 27.85
C ASN A 380 6.66 -35.29 26.85
N CYS A 381 7.61 -36.21 26.93
CA CYS A 381 8.65 -36.38 25.93
C CYS A 381 8.21 -37.55 25.04
N VAL A 382 7.86 -37.31 23.79
CA VAL A 382 7.39 -38.33 22.85
C VAL A 382 8.42 -38.59 21.77
N VAL A 383 8.42 -39.80 21.21
CA VAL A 383 9.42 -40.22 20.24
C VAL A 383 8.76 -40.53 18.90
N ASP A 384 9.26 -39.90 17.86
CA ASP A 384 8.74 -40.09 16.51
C ASP A 384 9.24 -41.40 15.87
N ASN A 385 8.84 -41.65 14.62
CA ASN A 385 9.27 -42.84 13.88
C ASN A 385 10.79 -42.86 13.59
N ARG A 386 11.49 -41.74 13.71
CA ARG A 386 12.94 -41.58 13.48
C ARG A 386 13.76 -41.68 14.77
N PHE A 387 13.11 -42.02 15.90
CA PHE A 387 13.69 -41.98 17.23
C PHE A 387 14.18 -40.58 17.66
N VAL A 388 13.63 -39.52 17.06
CA VAL A 388 13.86 -38.15 17.52
C VAL A 388 12.88 -37.87 18.65
N LEU A 389 13.42 -37.41 19.78
CA LEU A 389 12.59 -37.01 20.91
C LEU A 389 12.03 -35.60 20.66
N LYS A 390 10.72 -35.50 20.81
CA LYS A 390 9.95 -34.26 20.72
C LYS A 390 9.23 -33.98 22.02
N ILE A 391 9.25 -32.74 22.44
CA ILE A 391 8.54 -32.31 23.64
C ILE A 391 7.11 -31.96 23.24
N THR A 392 6.14 -32.57 23.90
CA THR A 392 4.72 -32.32 23.71
C THR A 392 4.13 -31.61 24.91
N ASP A 393 2.86 -31.24 24.82
CA ASP A 393 2.12 -30.69 25.94
C ASP A 393 2.63 -29.35 26.51
N TYR A 394 3.34 -28.59 25.69
CA TYR A 394 3.76 -27.23 26.00
C TYR A 394 2.68 -26.19 25.65
N GLY A 395 2.77 -25.00 26.27
CA GLY A 395 1.90 -23.86 25.99
C GLY A 395 0.42 -24.08 26.32
N LEU A 396 -0.45 -23.22 25.78
CA LEU A 396 -1.92 -23.28 25.93
C LEU A 396 -2.39 -23.36 27.39
N SER A 397 -1.73 -22.65 28.30
CA SER A 397 -2.04 -22.66 29.73
C SER A 397 -3.48 -22.23 30.02
N SER A 398 -4.02 -21.31 29.21
CA SER A 398 -5.43 -20.85 29.29
C SER A 398 -6.45 -21.93 28.88
N PHE A 399 -6.08 -22.84 27.96
CA PHE A 399 -6.93 -23.97 27.53
C PHE A 399 -6.84 -25.17 28.47
N ARG A 400 -5.66 -25.40 29.05
CA ARG A 400 -5.33 -26.57 29.87
C ARG A 400 -5.66 -26.40 31.36
N SER A 401 -6.20 -25.25 31.75
CA SER A 401 -6.53 -24.93 33.14
C SER A 401 -7.81 -25.63 33.61
N GLU A 402 -7.64 -26.35 34.72
CA GLU A 402 -8.60 -27.01 35.61
C GLU A 402 -9.41 -28.20 35.08
N SER A 403 -8.91 -29.40 35.42
CA SER A 403 -9.74 -30.53 35.89
C SER A 403 -8.86 -31.58 36.60
N ASP A 404 -8.30 -31.26 37.77
CA ASP A 404 -7.74 -32.29 38.67
C ASP A 404 -8.72 -32.64 39.81
N THR A 405 -9.90 -32.04 39.84
CA THR A 405 -10.94 -32.25 40.87
C THR A 405 -11.65 -33.61 40.81
N GLY A 406 -11.16 -34.56 40.01
CA GLY A 406 -11.76 -35.90 39.87
C GLY A 406 -10.78 -37.05 39.63
N LYS A 407 -9.46 -36.86 39.84
CA LYS A 407 -8.48 -37.94 39.75
C LYS A 407 -8.17 -38.50 41.14
N ASP A 408 -7.87 -39.79 41.20
CA ASP A 408 -7.36 -40.46 42.40
C ASP A 408 -6.23 -39.66 43.06
N ALA A 409 -6.26 -39.57 44.39
CA ALA A 409 -5.25 -38.85 45.16
C ALA A 409 -3.82 -39.29 44.79
N HIS A 410 -3.62 -40.58 44.53
CA HIS A 410 -2.34 -41.14 44.08
C HIS A 410 -1.87 -40.53 42.75
N ALA A 411 -2.75 -40.43 41.75
CA ALA A 411 -2.42 -39.86 40.44
C ALA A 411 -2.16 -38.36 40.50
N TYR A 412 -2.78 -37.66 41.44
CA TYR A 412 -2.54 -36.24 41.70
C TYR A 412 -1.10 -35.99 42.21
N TYR A 413 -0.66 -36.72 43.24
CA TYR A 413 0.70 -36.57 43.77
C TYR A 413 1.76 -37.13 42.80
N ALA A 414 1.50 -38.24 42.11
CA ALA A 414 2.43 -38.82 41.14
C ALA A 414 2.80 -37.84 40.01
N GLN A 415 1.84 -37.07 39.49
CA GLN A 415 2.11 -36.04 38.46
C GLN A 415 2.98 -34.88 38.95
N ARG A 416 3.11 -34.70 40.27
CA ARG A 416 3.87 -33.60 40.90
C ARG A 416 5.30 -33.99 41.28
N LEU A 417 5.73 -35.24 41.06
CA LEU A 417 7.09 -35.71 41.34
C LEU A 417 8.18 -34.97 40.56
N TRP A 418 7.84 -34.46 39.35
CA TRP A 418 8.74 -33.64 38.54
C TRP A 418 8.70 -32.15 38.87
N MET A 419 7.80 -31.72 39.75
CA MET A 419 7.59 -30.31 40.06
C MET A 419 8.63 -29.82 41.07
N ALA A 420 9.21 -28.65 40.80
CA ALA A 420 10.26 -28.10 41.64
C ALA A 420 9.74 -27.68 43.03
N PRO A 421 10.59 -27.73 44.08
CA PRO A 421 10.19 -27.43 45.46
C PRO A 421 9.55 -26.05 45.63
N GLU A 422 10.10 -25.04 44.96
CA GLU A 422 9.58 -23.67 45.02
C GLU A 422 8.17 -23.55 44.43
N LEU A 423 7.84 -24.33 43.39
CA LEU A 423 6.51 -24.34 42.79
C LEU A 423 5.51 -25.14 43.62
N LEU A 424 5.98 -26.19 44.30
CA LEU A 424 5.17 -27.00 45.21
C LEU A 424 4.74 -26.22 46.46
N ARG A 425 5.59 -25.32 46.97
CA ARG A 425 5.31 -24.47 48.15
C ARG A 425 4.37 -23.30 47.86
N MET A 426 4.16 -22.92 46.60
CA MET A 426 3.25 -21.85 46.23
C MET A 426 1.79 -22.32 46.28
N GLU A 427 0.91 -21.54 46.89
CA GLU A 427 -0.54 -21.82 46.90
C GLU A 427 -1.14 -21.79 45.48
N CYS A 428 -0.70 -20.83 44.66
CA CYS A 428 -1.14 -20.64 43.28
C CYS A 428 0.07 -20.54 42.33
N PRO A 429 0.69 -21.66 41.94
CA PRO A 429 1.81 -21.64 41.02
C PRO A 429 1.36 -21.14 39.64
N PRO A 430 2.22 -20.38 38.93
CA PRO A 430 1.89 -19.90 37.59
C PRO A 430 1.61 -21.09 36.66
N PRO A 431 0.52 -21.08 35.87
CA PRO A 431 0.14 -22.25 35.06
C PRO A 431 1.11 -22.54 33.91
N GLN A 432 1.96 -21.57 33.56
CA GLN A 432 3.06 -21.70 32.59
C GLN A 432 4.38 -22.18 33.24
N GLY A 433 4.42 -22.33 34.57
CA GLY A 433 5.61 -22.67 35.34
C GLY A 433 6.72 -21.61 35.26
N THR A 434 7.96 -22.04 35.54
CA THR A 434 9.16 -21.21 35.46
C THR A 434 10.26 -21.96 34.72
N GLN A 435 11.18 -21.24 34.09
CA GLN A 435 12.32 -21.86 33.40
C GLN A 435 13.20 -22.69 34.35
N LYS A 436 13.42 -22.22 35.58
CA LYS A 436 14.17 -22.95 36.62
C LYS A 436 13.41 -24.16 37.15
N GLY A 437 12.08 -24.14 37.12
CA GLY A 437 11.24 -25.30 37.40
C GLY A 437 11.42 -26.39 36.34
N ASP A 438 11.46 -26.02 35.06
CA ASP A 438 11.70 -26.98 33.96
C ASP A 438 13.09 -27.65 34.07
N VAL A 439 14.10 -26.93 34.55
CA VAL A 439 15.45 -27.48 34.79
C VAL A 439 15.43 -28.53 35.88
N TYR A 440 14.65 -28.32 36.94
CA TYR A 440 14.46 -29.33 38.00
C TYR A 440 13.79 -30.58 37.44
N SER A 441 12.70 -30.42 36.69
CA SER A 441 12.00 -31.53 36.03
C SER A 441 12.93 -32.32 35.10
N PHE A 442 13.82 -31.63 34.37
CA PHE A 442 14.84 -32.26 33.54
C PHE A 442 15.84 -33.08 34.37
N GLY A 443 16.23 -32.63 35.56
CA GLY A 443 17.08 -33.40 36.48
C GLY A 443 16.46 -34.74 36.90
N ILE A 444 15.16 -34.75 37.16
CA ILE A 444 14.42 -36.00 37.46
C ILE A 444 14.38 -36.92 36.23
N ILE A 445 14.13 -36.40 35.04
CA ILE A 445 14.12 -37.18 33.79
C ILE A 445 15.52 -37.77 33.50
N LEU A 446 16.60 -37.04 33.78
CA LEU A 446 17.95 -37.56 33.63
C LEU A 446 18.18 -38.81 34.50
N GLN A 447 17.64 -38.84 35.72
CA GLN A 447 17.71 -40.02 36.59
C GLN A 447 16.91 -41.18 36.01
N GLU A 448 15.68 -40.92 35.53
CA GLU A 448 14.84 -41.94 34.88
C GLU A 448 15.57 -42.58 33.69
N VAL A 449 16.22 -41.77 32.85
CA VAL A 449 17.00 -42.27 31.69
C VAL A 449 18.26 -43.02 32.11
N ALA A 450 18.96 -42.53 33.15
CA ALA A 450 20.20 -43.14 33.63
C ALA A 450 19.94 -44.53 34.22
N LEU A 451 19.03 -44.62 35.19
CA LEU A 451 18.78 -45.83 35.98
C LEU A 451 17.71 -46.73 35.38
N ARG A 452 16.89 -46.23 34.44
CA ARG A 452 15.72 -46.94 33.90
C ARG A 452 14.80 -47.45 35.01
N ARG A 453 14.65 -46.62 36.06
CA ARG A 453 13.73 -46.82 37.18
C ARG A 453 12.66 -45.73 37.10
N GLY A 454 11.54 -45.96 37.77
CA GLY A 454 10.43 -45.00 37.82
C GLY A 454 10.86 -43.62 38.32
N ALA A 455 9.97 -42.65 38.14
CA ALA A 455 10.21 -41.26 38.51
C ALA A 455 10.55 -41.09 40.00
N PHE A 456 11.55 -40.26 40.29
CA PHE A 456 12.03 -39.99 41.66
C PHE A 456 12.39 -41.27 42.42
N TYR A 457 13.25 -42.10 41.81
CA TYR A 457 13.67 -43.36 42.41
C TYR A 457 14.52 -43.13 43.68
N LEU A 458 14.19 -43.84 44.75
CA LEU A 458 14.92 -43.87 46.02
C LEU A 458 15.35 -45.31 46.33
N GLU A 459 16.60 -45.48 46.73
CA GLU A 459 17.13 -46.77 47.20
C GLU A 459 16.73 -46.99 48.66
N GLY A 460 15.92 -48.02 48.92
CA GLY A 460 15.34 -48.32 50.24
C GLY A 460 13.85 -48.68 50.16
N ASP A 461 13.11 -48.43 51.24
CA ASP A 461 11.67 -48.67 51.30
C ASP A 461 10.91 -47.70 50.35
N PRO A 462 9.96 -48.20 49.52
CA PRO A 462 9.23 -47.37 48.58
C PRO A 462 8.28 -46.43 49.32
N LEU A 463 8.61 -45.13 49.32
CA LEU A 463 7.71 -44.08 49.80
C LEU A 463 6.58 -43.85 48.80
N SER A 464 5.39 -43.54 49.30
CA SER A 464 4.27 -43.15 48.45
C SER A 464 4.56 -41.78 47.77
N PRO A 465 4.00 -41.51 46.57
CA PRO A 465 4.20 -40.22 45.91
C PRO A 465 3.80 -39.01 46.77
N LYS A 466 2.81 -39.20 47.66
CA LYS A 466 2.37 -38.17 48.60
C LYS A 466 3.47 -37.85 49.62
N GLU A 467 4.04 -38.88 50.26
CA GLU A 467 5.10 -38.69 51.26
C GLU A 467 6.36 -38.06 50.65
N ILE A 468 6.70 -38.43 49.41
CA ILE A 468 7.81 -37.83 48.68
C ILE A 468 7.55 -36.33 48.48
N VAL A 469 6.38 -35.97 47.94
CA VAL A 469 6.02 -34.56 47.69
C VAL A 469 6.00 -33.76 48.99
N ASP A 470 5.40 -34.30 50.06
CA ASP A 470 5.32 -33.64 51.36
C ASP A 470 6.72 -33.38 51.96
N ARG A 471 7.64 -34.35 51.88
CA ARG A 471 9.04 -34.18 52.34
C ARG A 471 9.83 -33.19 51.49
N VAL A 472 9.61 -33.16 50.17
CA VAL A 472 10.22 -32.16 49.27
C VAL A 472 9.69 -30.76 49.59
N ILE A 473 8.41 -30.63 49.90
CA ILE A 473 7.80 -29.36 50.35
C ILE A 473 8.43 -28.91 51.68
N LEU A 474 8.55 -29.82 52.65
CA LEU A 474 9.13 -29.54 53.98
C LEU A 474 10.57 -29.05 53.91
N GLY A 475 11.35 -29.50 52.93
CA GLY A 475 12.74 -29.06 52.75
C GLY A 475 13.65 -29.50 53.89
N GLU A 476 13.45 -30.71 54.43
CA GLU A 476 14.27 -31.31 55.49
C GLU A 476 15.77 -31.31 55.12
N TRP A 477 16.68 -31.37 56.10
CA TRP A 477 18.12 -31.44 55.84
C TRP A 477 18.68 -32.81 56.25
N PRO A 478 19.32 -33.58 55.34
CA PRO A 478 19.55 -33.28 53.92
C PRO A 478 18.26 -33.32 53.09
N CYS A 479 18.14 -32.44 52.10
CA CYS A 479 16.94 -32.34 51.26
C CYS A 479 16.70 -33.66 50.53
N LEU A 480 15.46 -34.17 50.60
CA LEU A 480 15.09 -35.40 49.92
C LEU A 480 15.33 -35.22 48.42
N ARG A 481 16.19 -36.05 47.86
CA ARG A 481 16.56 -36.06 46.45
C ARG A 481 16.64 -37.49 45.93
N PRO A 482 16.47 -37.68 44.62
CA PRO A 482 16.51 -39.01 44.04
C PRO A 482 17.89 -39.66 44.18
N THR A 483 17.93 -40.98 44.35
CA THR A 483 19.18 -41.73 44.52
C THR A 483 20.01 -41.74 43.24
N MET A 484 21.32 -41.66 43.40
CA MET A 484 22.28 -41.75 42.30
C MET A 484 23.13 -43.01 42.45
N ASP A 485 23.28 -43.76 41.36
CA ASP A 485 24.24 -44.86 41.29
C ASP A 485 25.46 -44.42 40.44
N PRO A 486 26.63 -44.19 41.07
CA PRO A 486 27.85 -43.78 40.36
C PRO A 486 28.37 -44.80 39.35
N GLN A 487 27.97 -46.07 39.42
CA GLN A 487 28.42 -47.11 38.48
C GLN A 487 27.62 -47.10 37.18
N SER A 488 26.38 -46.62 37.23
CA SER A 488 25.48 -46.65 36.08
C SER A 488 25.84 -45.58 35.05
N HIS A 489 26.33 -44.40 35.45
CA HIS A 489 26.52 -43.23 34.58
C HIS A 489 27.90 -42.56 34.73
N SER A 490 28.29 -41.68 33.81
CA SER A 490 29.53 -40.90 33.95
C SER A 490 29.46 -39.94 35.16
N PRO A 491 30.58 -39.68 35.86
CA PRO A 491 30.60 -38.85 37.06
C PRO A 491 30.18 -37.40 36.77
N GLU A 492 30.47 -36.89 35.57
CA GLU A 492 30.09 -35.54 35.15
C GLU A 492 28.59 -35.43 34.84
N LEU A 493 27.95 -36.49 34.33
CA LEU A 493 26.48 -36.52 34.18
C LEU A 493 25.80 -36.52 35.56
N GLY A 494 26.39 -37.23 36.53
CA GLY A 494 25.92 -37.19 37.91
C GLY A 494 25.99 -35.78 38.52
N GLN A 495 27.11 -35.07 38.35
CA GLN A 495 27.22 -33.68 38.81
C GLN A 495 26.19 -32.75 38.13
N LEU A 496 25.93 -32.96 36.83
CA LEU A 496 24.91 -32.20 36.11
C LEU A 496 23.51 -32.44 36.71
N MET A 497 23.16 -33.71 36.97
CA MET A 497 21.90 -34.07 37.63
C MET A 497 21.75 -33.38 38.98
N GLN A 498 22.81 -33.41 39.82
CA GLN A 498 22.82 -32.75 41.12
C GLN A 498 22.56 -31.26 41.05
N ARG A 499 23.19 -30.58 40.09
CA ARG A 499 22.99 -29.15 39.87
C ARG A 499 21.60 -28.83 39.33
N CYS A 500 20.99 -29.72 38.52
CA CYS A 500 19.66 -29.51 37.97
C CYS A 500 18.56 -29.55 39.04
N TRP A 501 18.68 -30.40 40.06
CA TRP A 501 17.70 -30.49 41.15
C TRP A 501 18.11 -29.77 42.44
N ALA A 502 19.01 -28.79 42.36
CA ALA A 502 19.40 -27.97 43.51
C ALA A 502 18.16 -27.34 44.19
N GLU A 503 18.19 -27.23 45.52
CA GLU A 503 17.08 -26.65 46.30
C GLU A 503 16.81 -25.21 45.86
N GLU A 504 17.86 -24.39 45.79
CA GLU A 504 17.75 -23.00 45.38
C GLU A 504 17.67 -22.87 43.84
N PRO A 505 16.65 -22.19 43.27
CA PRO A 505 16.49 -22.04 41.82
C PRO A 505 17.66 -21.33 41.12
N THR A 506 18.40 -20.48 41.82
CA THR A 506 19.52 -19.70 41.26
C THR A 506 20.76 -20.56 41.00
N GLU A 507 20.95 -21.66 41.73
CA GLU A 507 22.08 -22.58 41.56
C GLU A 507 21.89 -23.49 40.34
N ARG A 508 20.65 -23.64 39.85
CA ARG A 508 20.30 -24.49 38.72
C ARG A 508 20.82 -23.89 37.40
N PRO A 509 21.55 -24.67 36.58
CA PRO A 509 22.08 -24.18 35.31
C PRO A 509 20.96 -23.93 34.29
N GLU A 510 21.16 -23.00 33.37
CA GLU A 510 20.25 -22.80 32.23
C GLU A 510 20.51 -23.83 31.13
N PHE A 511 19.49 -24.15 30.31
CA PHE A 511 19.62 -25.14 29.23
C PHE A 511 20.75 -24.84 28.23
N ASN A 512 21.10 -23.57 28.03
CA ASN A 512 22.24 -23.21 27.19
C ASN A 512 23.58 -23.68 27.80
N HIS A 513 23.73 -23.57 29.13
CA HIS A 513 24.89 -24.06 29.85
C HIS A 513 24.92 -25.60 29.89
N ILE A 514 23.76 -26.23 30.12
CA ILE A 514 23.59 -27.69 30.07
C ILE A 514 24.05 -28.25 28.70
N ARG A 515 23.63 -27.62 27.60
CA ARG A 515 24.05 -28.00 26.24
C ARG A 515 25.56 -27.95 26.04
N LEU A 516 26.24 -26.95 26.61
CA LEU A 516 27.70 -26.82 26.53
C LEU A 516 28.41 -27.93 27.31
N LEU A 517 27.91 -28.26 28.51
CA LEU A 517 28.45 -29.35 29.34
C LEU A 517 28.33 -30.70 28.65
N LEU A 518 27.16 -31.02 28.06
CA LEU A 518 26.94 -32.26 27.33
C LEU A 518 27.79 -32.36 26.04
N ARG A 519 28.01 -31.23 25.33
CA ARG A 519 28.87 -31.20 24.12
C ARG A 519 30.35 -31.44 24.43
N LYS A 520 30.83 -30.97 25.59
CA LYS A 520 32.23 -31.16 26.00
C LYS A 520 32.53 -32.64 26.25
N GLN A 521 31.57 -33.40 26.77
CA GLN A 521 31.66 -34.84 27.01
C GLN A 521 31.58 -35.66 25.71
N ASN A 522 30.75 -35.25 24.75
CA ASN A 522 30.47 -36.03 23.55
C ASN A 522 31.52 -35.87 22.41
N LYS A 523 32.71 -35.31 22.70
CA LYS A 523 33.76 -35.06 21.70
C LYS A 523 34.56 -36.33 21.35
N GLU A 524 34.57 -37.34 22.21
CA GLU A 524 35.32 -38.60 22.00
C GLU A 524 34.54 -39.67 21.21
N SER A 525 33.22 -39.51 21.01
CA SER A 525 32.33 -40.51 20.38
C SER A 525 31.84 -40.15 18.97
N ARG A 526 32.53 -39.23 18.25
CA ARG A 526 31.99 -38.63 17.01
C ARG A 526 32.00 -39.53 15.76
N THR A 527 32.86 -40.53 15.68
CA THR A 527 33.12 -41.26 14.42
C THR A 527 32.06 -42.32 14.12
N ASN A 528 31.48 -42.98 15.12
CA ASN A 528 30.51 -44.08 14.90
C ASN A 528 29.04 -43.63 14.81
N ILE A 529 28.75 -42.38 15.17
CA ILE A 529 27.40 -41.80 15.20
C ILE A 529 26.99 -41.31 13.80
N LEU A 530 27.95 -40.80 13.03
CA LEU A 530 27.70 -40.19 11.72
C LEU A 530 27.30 -41.23 10.68
N ASP A 531 27.95 -42.40 10.64
CA ASP A 531 27.67 -43.47 9.66
C ASP A 531 26.31 -44.16 9.90
N ASN A 532 25.91 -44.32 11.17
CA ASN A 532 24.61 -44.86 11.54
C ASN A 532 23.46 -43.86 11.31
N LEU A 533 23.74 -42.54 11.39
CA LEU A 533 22.79 -41.49 11.02
C LEU A 533 22.72 -41.30 9.49
N LEU A 534 23.84 -41.43 8.77
CA LEU A 534 23.93 -41.32 7.32
C LEU A 534 23.14 -42.42 6.61
N SER A 535 23.30 -43.69 7.00
CA SER A 535 22.52 -44.79 6.41
C SER A 535 21.02 -44.66 6.70
N ARG A 536 20.66 -44.09 7.87
CA ARG A 536 19.27 -43.77 8.20
C ARG A 536 18.74 -42.61 7.35
N MET A 537 19.52 -41.55 7.12
CA MET A 537 19.14 -40.41 6.26
C MET A 537 18.93 -40.80 4.81
N GLU A 538 19.70 -41.77 4.28
CA GLU A 538 19.56 -42.29 2.92
C GLU A 538 18.21 -43.00 2.70
N GLN A 539 17.80 -43.82 3.67
CA GLN A 539 16.50 -44.49 3.66
C GLN A 539 15.32 -43.50 3.80
N TYR A 540 15.57 -42.34 4.44
CA TYR A 540 14.57 -41.26 4.55
C TYR A 540 14.51 -40.35 3.32
N ALA A 541 15.61 -40.15 2.60
CA ALA A 541 15.61 -39.41 1.33
C ALA A 541 14.67 -40.09 0.33
N ASN A 542 14.77 -41.42 0.20
CA ASN A 542 13.94 -42.20 -0.72
C ASN A 542 12.44 -42.16 -0.37
N ASN A 543 12.07 -42.27 0.91
CA ASN A 543 10.66 -42.20 1.33
C ASN A 543 10.08 -40.77 1.24
N LEU A 544 10.91 -39.74 1.43
CA LEU A 544 10.51 -38.35 1.18
C LEU A 544 10.34 -38.09 -0.31
N GLU A 545 11.20 -38.67 -1.13
CA GLU A 545 11.13 -38.58 -2.60
C GLU A 545 9.83 -39.21 -3.11
N GLU A 546 9.46 -40.40 -2.62
CA GLU A 546 8.18 -41.06 -2.96
C GLU A 546 6.95 -40.22 -2.55
N LEU A 547 6.95 -39.65 -1.33
CA LEU A 547 5.84 -38.80 -0.88
C LEU A 547 5.79 -37.45 -1.62
N VAL A 548 6.94 -36.89 -1.96
CA VAL A 548 7.03 -35.68 -2.80
C VAL A 548 6.53 -36.00 -4.21
N GLU A 549 6.86 -37.17 -4.75
CA GLU A 549 6.42 -37.62 -6.06
C GLU A 549 4.90 -37.82 -6.11
N GLU A 550 4.30 -38.49 -5.12
CA GLU A 550 2.84 -38.64 -5.00
C GLU A 550 2.13 -37.29 -4.90
N ARG A 551 2.64 -36.38 -4.06
CA ARG A 551 2.06 -35.04 -3.91
C ARG A 551 2.23 -34.19 -5.17
N THR A 552 3.33 -34.37 -5.87
CA THR A 552 3.62 -33.69 -7.15
C THR A 552 2.69 -34.21 -8.25
N GLN A 553 2.42 -35.52 -8.28
CA GLN A 553 1.43 -36.12 -9.18
C GLN A 553 0.02 -35.60 -8.91
N ALA A 554 -0.43 -35.58 -7.66
CA ALA A 554 -1.74 -35.03 -7.29
C ALA A 554 -1.86 -33.54 -7.67
N TYR A 555 -0.78 -32.76 -7.48
CA TYR A 555 -0.73 -31.38 -7.94
C TYR A 555 -0.82 -31.27 -9.47
N HIS A 556 -0.13 -32.13 -10.21
CA HIS A 556 -0.19 -32.16 -11.68
C HIS A 556 -1.58 -32.53 -12.19
N GLU A 557 -2.29 -33.45 -11.54
CA GLU A 557 -3.66 -33.80 -11.91
C GLU A 557 -4.64 -32.65 -11.68
N GLU A 558 -4.58 -32.01 -10.51
CA GLU A 558 -5.42 -30.83 -10.22
C GLU A 558 -5.09 -29.66 -11.15
N LYS A 559 -3.79 -29.44 -11.43
CA LYS A 559 -3.35 -28.45 -12.42
C LYS A 559 -3.93 -28.76 -13.80
N ARG A 560 -3.89 -30.02 -14.24
CA ARG A 560 -4.44 -30.44 -15.54
C ARG A 560 -5.96 -30.18 -15.63
N LYS A 561 -6.72 -30.47 -14.57
CA LYS A 561 -8.16 -30.18 -14.50
C LYS A 561 -8.44 -28.68 -14.58
N ALA A 562 -7.68 -27.87 -13.85
CA ALA A 562 -7.83 -26.41 -13.86
C ALA A 562 -7.46 -25.81 -15.23
N GLU A 563 -6.40 -26.30 -15.88
CA GLU A 563 -6.01 -25.89 -17.23
C GLU A 563 -7.05 -26.28 -18.27
N ALA A 564 -7.60 -27.50 -18.20
CA ALA A 564 -8.67 -27.94 -19.09
C ALA A 564 -9.91 -27.04 -19.01
N LEU A 565 -10.32 -26.64 -17.80
CA LEU A 565 -11.43 -25.71 -17.61
C LEU A 565 -11.11 -24.31 -18.16
N LEU A 566 -9.87 -23.85 -18.03
CA LEU A 566 -9.44 -22.56 -18.55
C LEU A 566 -9.51 -22.52 -20.09
N TYR A 567 -9.08 -23.59 -20.76
CA TYR A 567 -9.14 -23.72 -22.22
C TYR A 567 -10.56 -23.86 -22.76
N GLN A 568 -11.55 -24.21 -21.93
CA GLN A 568 -12.97 -24.19 -22.31
C GLN A 568 -13.55 -22.77 -22.35
N ILE A 569 -12.94 -21.81 -21.65
CA ILE A 569 -13.45 -20.43 -21.53
C ILE A 569 -12.66 -19.47 -22.44
N LEU A 570 -11.37 -19.71 -22.62
CA LEU A 570 -10.47 -18.86 -23.37
C LEU A 570 -9.68 -19.65 -24.41
N PRO A 571 -9.31 -19.02 -25.54
CA PRO A 571 -8.43 -19.67 -26.50
C PRO A 571 -7.07 -20.03 -25.89
N HIS A 572 -6.48 -21.14 -26.35
CA HIS A 572 -5.21 -21.66 -25.83
C HIS A 572 -4.08 -20.62 -25.79
N SER A 573 -3.90 -19.83 -26.85
CA SER A 573 -2.85 -18.80 -26.92
C SER A 573 -3.02 -17.70 -25.87
N VAL A 574 -4.26 -17.28 -25.62
CA VAL A 574 -4.62 -16.24 -24.66
C VAL A 574 -4.55 -16.77 -23.22
N ALA A 575 -5.02 -18.00 -23.00
CA ALA A 575 -4.94 -18.67 -21.71
C ALA A 575 -3.48 -18.85 -21.24
N GLU A 576 -2.56 -19.20 -22.14
CA GLU A 576 -1.14 -19.32 -21.84
C GLU A 576 -0.49 -17.99 -21.45
N GLN A 577 -0.81 -16.89 -22.14
CA GLN A 577 -0.33 -15.55 -21.79
C GLN A 577 -0.82 -15.14 -20.38
N LEU A 578 -2.10 -15.38 -20.08
CA LEU A 578 -2.66 -15.11 -18.75
C LEU A 578 -2.03 -15.98 -17.66
N LYS A 579 -1.73 -17.26 -17.95
CA LYS A 579 -1.00 -18.16 -17.02
C LYS A 579 0.40 -17.64 -16.70
N ARG A 580 1.06 -16.96 -17.63
CA ARG A 580 2.37 -16.31 -17.43
C ARG A 580 2.27 -14.98 -16.67
N GLY A 581 1.07 -14.50 -16.39
CA GLY A 581 0.82 -13.20 -15.75
C GLY A 581 1.01 -12.02 -16.71
N GLU A 582 1.04 -12.28 -18.03
CA GLU A 582 1.16 -11.24 -19.06
C GLU A 582 -0.21 -10.59 -19.30
N THR A 583 -0.21 -9.29 -19.59
CA THR A 583 -1.43 -8.59 -20.00
C THR A 583 -1.70 -8.87 -21.47
N VAL A 584 -2.87 -9.44 -21.78
CA VAL A 584 -3.28 -9.70 -23.16
C VAL A 584 -3.67 -8.37 -23.80
N GLN A 585 -2.82 -7.87 -24.69
CA GLN A 585 -3.10 -6.65 -25.45
C GLN A 585 -4.10 -6.94 -26.58
N ALA A 586 -4.88 -5.92 -26.96
CA ALA A 586 -5.75 -6.02 -28.12
C ALA A 586 -4.90 -6.09 -29.41
N GLU A 587 -5.20 -7.06 -30.26
CA GLU A 587 -4.49 -7.29 -31.53
C GLU A 587 -5.43 -6.98 -32.70
N ALA A 588 -4.90 -6.31 -33.73
CA ALA A 588 -5.60 -6.10 -34.99
C ALA A 588 -5.28 -7.22 -35.99
N PHE A 589 -6.32 -7.78 -36.59
CA PHE A 589 -6.28 -8.80 -37.61
C PHE A 589 -6.77 -8.22 -38.94
N ASP A 590 -5.96 -8.32 -39.99
CA ASP A 590 -6.23 -7.68 -41.29
C ASP A 590 -7.38 -8.35 -42.06
N SER A 591 -7.56 -9.66 -41.88
CA SER A 591 -8.64 -10.41 -42.51
C SER A 591 -9.04 -11.60 -41.64
N VAL A 592 -10.32 -11.64 -41.28
CA VAL A 592 -10.98 -12.79 -40.63
C VAL A 592 -12.32 -13.03 -41.31
N THR A 593 -12.83 -14.25 -41.22
CA THR A 593 -14.21 -14.55 -41.66
C THR A 593 -15.07 -14.84 -40.43
N ILE A 594 -16.19 -14.12 -40.33
CA ILE A 594 -17.14 -14.24 -39.23
C ILE A 594 -18.42 -14.89 -39.75
N TYR A 595 -18.86 -15.90 -39.01
CA TYR A 595 -20.14 -16.58 -39.15
C TYR A 595 -21.10 -16.08 -38.10
N PHE A 596 -22.31 -15.71 -38.53
CA PHE A 596 -23.46 -15.47 -37.67
C PHE A 596 -24.60 -16.36 -38.11
N SER A 597 -25.29 -16.97 -37.16
CA SER A 597 -26.57 -17.61 -37.44
C SER A 597 -27.63 -17.29 -36.40
N ASP A 598 -28.87 -17.20 -36.86
CA ASP A 598 -30.05 -16.93 -36.05
C ASP A 598 -31.15 -17.97 -36.31
N ILE A 599 -31.98 -18.23 -35.31
CA ILE A 599 -33.08 -19.19 -35.41
C ILE A 599 -34.34 -18.46 -35.86
N VAL A 600 -34.79 -18.76 -37.09
CA VAL A 600 -35.97 -18.10 -37.65
C VAL A 600 -37.23 -18.51 -36.86
N GLY A 601 -37.86 -17.52 -36.22
CA GLY A 601 -39.08 -17.71 -35.44
C GLY A 601 -38.85 -18.16 -34.00
N PHE A 602 -37.61 -18.07 -33.49
CA PHE A 602 -37.28 -18.42 -32.10
C PHE A 602 -38.13 -17.66 -31.08
N THR A 603 -38.40 -16.37 -31.28
CA THR A 603 -39.24 -15.59 -30.38
C THR A 603 -40.62 -16.23 -30.18
N ALA A 604 -41.23 -16.74 -31.26
CA ALA A 604 -42.52 -17.44 -31.18
C ALA A 604 -42.38 -18.80 -30.46
N ILE A 605 -41.33 -19.58 -30.78
CA ILE A 605 -41.04 -20.86 -30.12
C ILE A 605 -40.83 -20.64 -28.61
N SER A 606 -40.10 -19.60 -28.22
CA SER A 606 -39.80 -19.27 -26.83
C SER A 606 -41.02 -18.74 -26.06
N ALA A 607 -41.93 -18.03 -26.73
CA ALA A 607 -43.15 -17.50 -26.12
C ALA A 607 -44.17 -18.61 -25.82
N GLU A 608 -44.14 -19.69 -26.58
CA GLU A 608 -45.09 -20.80 -26.47
C GLU A 608 -44.49 -22.05 -25.77
N SER A 609 -43.24 -22.00 -25.31
CA SER A 609 -42.55 -23.11 -24.63
C SER A 609 -42.19 -22.72 -23.21
N THR A 610 -42.05 -23.69 -22.31
CA THR A 610 -41.60 -23.40 -20.94
C THR A 610 -40.11 -23.02 -20.91
N PRO A 611 -39.65 -22.20 -19.95
CA PRO A 611 -38.23 -21.84 -19.86
C PRO A 611 -37.28 -23.05 -19.80
N LEU A 612 -37.68 -24.15 -19.16
CA LEU A 612 -36.88 -25.37 -19.09
C LEU A 612 -36.77 -26.08 -20.45
N GLU A 613 -37.85 -26.10 -21.23
CA GLU A 613 -37.85 -26.66 -22.58
C GLU A 613 -37.02 -25.83 -23.55
N VAL A 614 -37.04 -24.49 -23.42
CA VAL A 614 -36.19 -23.59 -24.22
C VAL A 614 -34.72 -23.82 -23.90
N VAL A 615 -34.35 -23.94 -22.62
CA VAL A 615 -32.97 -24.26 -22.23
C VAL A 615 -32.54 -25.63 -22.77
N THR A 616 -33.41 -26.63 -22.71
CA THR A 616 -33.11 -27.97 -23.25
C THR A 616 -32.90 -27.92 -24.76
N LEU A 617 -33.75 -27.20 -25.50
CA LEU A 617 -33.62 -27.01 -26.94
C LEU A 617 -32.29 -26.34 -27.31
N LEU A 618 -31.95 -25.23 -26.64
CA LEU A 618 -30.70 -24.52 -26.90
C LEU A 618 -29.47 -25.38 -26.57
N ASN A 619 -29.51 -26.14 -25.47
CA ASN A 619 -28.43 -27.05 -25.10
C ASN A 619 -28.26 -28.18 -26.13
N ASP A 620 -29.35 -28.81 -26.57
CA ASP A 620 -29.30 -29.88 -27.58
C ASP A 620 -28.76 -29.36 -28.92
N LEU A 621 -29.19 -28.16 -29.33
CA LEU A 621 -28.74 -27.52 -30.55
C LEU A 621 -27.26 -27.12 -30.47
N TYR A 622 -26.85 -26.44 -29.40
CA TYR A 622 -25.47 -25.99 -29.23
C TYR A 622 -24.51 -27.15 -29.00
N THR A 623 -24.93 -28.24 -28.34
CA THR A 623 -24.12 -29.46 -28.24
C THR A 623 -23.89 -30.07 -29.62
N CYS A 624 -24.91 -30.08 -30.48
CA CYS A 624 -24.79 -30.54 -31.86
C CYS A 624 -23.83 -29.63 -32.67
N PHE A 625 -23.95 -28.32 -32.51
CA PHE A 625 -23.08 -27.36 -33.20
C PHE A 625 -21.63 -27.45 -32.71
N ASP A 626 -21.43 -27.52 -31.39
CA ASP A 626 -20.12 -27.63 -30.76
C ASP A 626 -19.38 -28.89 -31.26
N ALA A 627 -20.07 -30.03 -31.39
CA ALA A 627 -19.49 -31.26 -31.95
C ALA A 627 -19.09 -31.15 -33.44
N ILE A 628 -19.75 -30.27 -34.20
CA ILE A 628 -19.43 -30.04 -35.63
C ILE A 628 -18.24 -29.10 -35.75
N ILE A 629 -18.23 -27.99 -34.99
CA ILE A 629 -17.17 -26.97 -35.08
C ILE A 629 -15.81 -27.48 -34.60
N ASP A 630 -15.76 -28.46 -33.69
CA ASP A 630 -14.52 -29.08 -33.23
C ASP A 630 -13.69 -29.73 -34.36
N ASN A 631 -14.31 -30.00 -35.52
CA ASN A 631 -13.62 -30.55 -36.71
C ASN A 631 -13.02 -29.49 -37.65
N PHE A 632 -13.23 -28.20 -37.36
CA PHE A 632 -12.80 -27.08 -38.22
C PHE A 632 -11.90 -26.12 -37.44
N ASP A 633 -11.02 -25.39 -38.14
CA ASP A 633 -10.17 -24.36 -37.53
C ASP A 633 -10.98 -23.08 -37.30
N VAL A 634 -11.82 -23.11 -36.26
CA VAL A 634 -12.75 -22.04 -35.91
C VAL A 634 -12.78 -21.82 -34.40
N TYR A 635 -13.10 -20.59 -33.99
CA TYR A 635 -13.23 -20.18 -32.60
C TYR A 635 -14.65 -19.70 -32.32
N LYS A 636 -15.28 -20.28 -31.30
CA LYS A 636 -16.61 -19.90 -30.80
C LYS A 636 -16.52 -18.61 -29.98
N VAL A 637 -17.27 -17.60 -30.40
CA VAL A 637 -17.39 -16.32 -29.68
C VAL A 637 -18.66 -16.35 -28.82
N GLU A 638 -18.70 -15.56 -27.74
CA GLU A 638 -19.89 -15.50 -26.88
C GLU A 638 -21.17 -15.19 -27.68
N THR A 639 -22.20 -15.99 -27.44
CA THR A 639 -23.51 -15.89 -28.09
C THR A 639 -24.39 -14.83 -27.40
N ILE A 640 -25.10 -14.01 -28.19
CA ILE A 640 -26.09 -13.05 -27.68
C ILE A 640 -27.48 -13.57 -28.06
N GLY A 641 -28.25 -14.03 -27.06
CA GLY A 641 -29.58 -14.60 -27.30
C GLY A 641 -29.52 -15.96 -28.00
N ASP A 642 -30.26 -16.09 -29.09
CA ASP A 642 -30.34 -17.26 -29.99
C ASP A 642 -29.35 -17.21 -31.16
N ALA A 643 -28.54 -16.15 -31.23
CA ALA A 643 -27.53 -16.01 -32.26
C ALA A 643 -26.25 -16.79 -31.92
N TYR A 644 -25.79 -17.64 -32.85
CA TYR A 644 -24.54 -18.39 -32.75
C TYR A 644 -23.44 -17.70 -33.58
N MET A 645 -22.34 -17.34 -32.93
CA MET A 645 -21.24 -16.58 -33.54
C MET A 645 -19.94 -17.39 -33.51
N VAL A 646 -19.33 -17.55 -34.69
CA VAL A 646 -18.08 -18.31 -34.86
C VAL A 646 -17.15 -17.54 -35.80
N VAL A 647 -15.84 -17.59 -35.56
CA VAL A 647 -14.85 -16.86 -36.36
C VAL A 647 -13.66 -17.75 -36.68
N SER A 648 -13.09 -17.57 -37.88
CA SER A 648 -11.80 -18.16 -38.26
C SER A 648 -10.81 -17.07 -38.66
N GLY A 649 -9.51 -17.37 -38.54
CA GLY A 649 -8.41 -16.42 -38.74
C GLY A 649 -7.96 -15.69 -37.47
N LEU A 650 -8.56 -16.01 -36.32
CA LEU A 650 -8.15 -15.59 -34.99
C LEU A 650 -8.46 -16.68 -33.95
N PRO A 651 -7.77 -16.71 -32.78
CA PRO A 651 -6.64 -15.85 -32.40
C PRO A 651 -5.34 -16.19 -33.13
N VAL A 652 -5.27 -17.33 -33.83
CA VAL A 652 -4.14 -17.72 -34.68
C VAL A 652 -4.48 -17.38 -36.13
N ARG A 653 -3.57 -16.68 -36.82
CA ARG A 653 -3.74 -16.31 -38.22
C ARG A 653 -3.52 -17.54 -39.10
N ASN A 654 -4.52 -17.90 -39.91
CA ASN A 654 -4.48 -19.05 -40.82
C ASN A 654 -4.41 -18.64 -42.31
N GLY A 655 -3.91 -17.44 -42.59
CA GLY A 655 -3.76 -16.94 -43.96
C GLY A 655 -5.12 -16.61 -44.58
N LYS A 656 -5.48 -17.24 -45.70
CA LYS A 656 -6.80 -17.11 -46.34
C LYS A 656 -7.72 -18.31 -46.08
N LEU A 657 -7.25 -19.28 -45.29
CA LEU A 657 -8.00 -20.50 -44.99
C LEU A 657 -9.27 -20.19 -44.18
N HIS A 658 -9.30 -19.09 -43.43
CA HIS A 658 -10.46 -18.66 -42.65
C HIS A 658 -11.78 -18.67 -43.42
N GLY A 659 -11.78 -18.24 -44.68
CA GLY A 659 -12.99 -18.24 -45.50
C GLY A 659 -13.47 -19.65 -45.80
N ARG A 660 -12.54 -20.55 -46.16
CA ARG A 660 -12.82 -21.95 -46.48
C ARG A 660 -13.35 -22.73 -45.27
N GLU A 661 -12.71 -22.57 -44.11
CA GLU A 661 -13.10 -23.25 -42.87
C GLU A 661 -14.52 -22.86 -42.45
N ILE A 662 -14.84 -21.56 -42.47
CA ILE A 662 -16.18 -21.07 -42.14
C ILE A 662 -17.22 -21.49 -43.18
N ALA A 663 -16.90 -21.49 -44.47
CA ALA A 663 -17.83 -21.92 -45.53
C ALA A 663 -18.19 -23.41 -45.40
N ARG A 664 -17.21 -24.28 -45.15
CA ARG A 664 -17.42 -25.72 -44.93
C ARG A 664 -18.21 -25.99 -43.64
N MET A 665 -17.84 -25.32 -42.55
CA MET A 665 -18.57 -25.38 -41.30
C MET A 665 -20.04 -24.95 -41.49
N ALA A 666 -20.29 -23.86 -42.21
CA ALA A 666 -21.65 -23.37 -42.46
C ALA A 666 -22.51 -24.37 -43.25
N LEU A 667 -21.94 -25.05 -44.24
CA LEU A 667 -22.62 -26.10 -45.00
C LEU A 667 -22.94 -27.30 -44.08
N ALA A 668 -21.96 -27.76 -43.30
CA ALA A 668 -22.13 -28.88 -42.37
C ALA A 668 -23.19 -28.59 -41.29
N LEU A 669 -23.18 -27.39 -40.71
CA LEU A 669 -24.19 -26.95 -39.74
C LEU A 669 -25.58 -26.88 -40.37
N LEU A 670 -25.70 -26.35 -41.59
CA LEU A 670 -26.98 -26.27 -42.29
C LEU A 670 -27.58 -27.67 -42.57
N ASP A 671 -26.75 -28.64 -42.95
CA ASP A 671 -27.18 -30.02 -43.16
C ASP A 671 -27.57 -30.73 -41.86
N ALA A 672 -26.83 -30.50 -40.76
CA ALA A 672 -27.19 -31.03 -39.45
C ALA A 672 -28.56 -30.52 -38.98
N VAL A 673 -28.83 -29.21 -39.14
CA VAL A 673 -30.12 -28.59 -38.76
C VAL A 673 -31.30 -29.19 -39.52
N ARG A 674 -31.12 -29.61 -40.78
CA ARG A 674 -32.19 -30.27 -41.55
C ARG A 674 -32.67 -31.57 -40.90
N THR A 675 -31.77 -32.27 -40.20
CA THR A 675 -32.05 -33.53 -39.51
C THR A 675 -32.42 -33.36 -38.03
N PHE A 676 -32.17 -32.18 -37.46
CA PHE A 676 -32.42 -31.87 -36.06
C PHE A 676 -33.93 -31.77 -35.75
N LYS A 677 -34.38 -32.47 -34.70
CA LYS A 677 -35.78 -32.45 -34.25
C LYS A 677 -35.91 -31.84 -32.86
N ILE A 678 -36.89 -30.96 -32.69
CA ILE A 678 -37.21 -30.33 -31.40
C ILE A 678 -37.92 -31.35 -30.51
N ARG A 679 -37.33 -31.69 -29.36
CA ARG A 679 -37.82 -32.79 -28.49
C ARG A 679 -39.26 -32.61 -27.99
N HIS A 680 -39.64 -31.38 -27.67
CA HIS A 680 -40.99 -31.03 -27.21
C HIS A 680 -41.96 -30.67 -28.35
N ARG A 681 -41.47 -30.55 -29.60
CA ARG A 681 -42.24 -30.19 -30.81
C ARG A 681 -41.70 -30.91 -32.07
N PRO A 682 -41.86 -32.23 -32.16
CA PRO A 682 -41.21 -33.04 -33.20
C PRO A 682 -41.69 -32.75 -34.64
N GLU A 683 -42.86 -32.11 -34.81
CA GLU A 683 -43.44 -31.76 -36.12
C GLU A 683 -42.92 -30.43 -36.67
N GLN A 684 -42.29 -29.60 -35.83
CA GLN A 684 -41.78 -28.29 -36.22
C GLN A 684 -40.29 -28.41 -36.58
N GLN A 685 -39.96 -28.12 -37.84
CA GLN A 685 -38.56 -28.10 -38.30
C GLN A 685 -37.89 -26.78 -37.91
N LEU A 686 -36.69 -26.88 -37.33
CA LEU A 686 -35.84 -25.72 -37.03
C LEU A 686 -35.31 -25.11 -38.33
N LYS A 687 -35.43 -23.79 -38.47
CA LYS A 687 -34.93 -23.06 -39.64
C LYS A 687 -33.83 -22.11 -39.20
N LEU A 688 -32.63 -22.33 -39.72
CA LEU A 688 -31.48 -21.48 -39.46
C LEU A 688 -31.34 -20.44 -40.57
N ARG A 689 -30.99 -19.21 -40.20
CA ARG A 689 -30.53 -18.18 -41.13
C ARG A 689 -29.03 -17.97 -40.89
N ILE A 690 -28.23 -17.93 -41.96
CA ILE A 690 -26.77 -17.83 -41.85
C ILE A 690 -26.27 -16.63 -42.65
N GLY A 691 -25.39 -15.83 -42.03
CA GLY A 691 -24.66 -14.74 -42.65
C GLY A 691 -23.15 -14.85 -42.46
N ILE A 692 -22.39 -14.62 -43.52
CA ILE A 692 -20.93 -14.70 -43.52
C ILE A 692 -20.31 -13.45 -44.16
N HIS A 693 -19.41 -12.80 -43.44
CA HIS A 693 -18.65 -11.66 -43.95
C HIS A 693 -17.17 -11.76 -43.56
N SER A 694 -16.31 -11.28 -44.45
CA SER A 694 -14.85 -11.29 -44.26
C SER A 694 -14.31 -9.87 -44.27
N GLY A 695 -13.44 -9.55 -43.32
CA GLY A 695 -12.89 -8.20 -43.15
C GLY A 695 -11.98 -8.07 -41.93
N PRO A 696 -11.41 -6.88 -41.69
CA PRO A 696 -10.51 -6.64 -40.57
C PRO A 696 -11.24 -6.56 -39.22
N VAL A 697 -10.62 -7.00 -38.14
CA VAL A 697 -11.18 -6.93 -36.77
C VAL A 697 -10.08 -6.68 -35.75
N CYS A 698 -10.43 -6.05 -34.63
CA CYS A 698 -9.58 -5.95 -33.45
C CYS A 698 -10.13 -6.90 -32.37
N ALA A 699 -9.30 -7.78 -31.80
CA ALA A 699 -9.71 -8.73 -30.79
C ALA A 699 -8.88 -8.61 -29.51
N GLY A 700 -9.50 -8.81 -28.34
CA GLY A 700 -8.82 -8.68 -27.06
C GLY A 700 -9.65 -9.16 -25.87
N VAL A 701 -9.01 -9.32 -24.71
CA VAL A 701 -9.67 -9.77 -23.49
C VAL A 701 -10.29 -8.59 -22.74
N VAL A 702 -11.59 -8.69 -22.42
CA VAL A 702 -12.33 -7.68 -21.68
C VAL A 702 -12.78 -8.23 -20.33
N GLY A 703 -12.57 -7.45 -19.27
CA GLY A 703 -13.02 -7.77 -17.90
C GLY A 703 -11.98 -8.48 -17.04
N LEU A 704 -11.92 -8.14 -15.75
CA LEU A 704 -10.97 -8.70 -14.79
C LEU A 704 -11.52 -9.89 -13.98
N LYS A 705 -12.83 -9.90 -13.70
CA LYS A 705 -13.49 -10.97 -12.91
C LYS A 705 -14.02 -12.11 -13.77
N MET A 706 -14.41 -11.81 -15.01
CA MET A 706 -14.90 -12.76 -16.00
C MET A 706 -14.25 -12.36 -17.34
N PRO A 707 -13.01 -12.81 -17.60
CA PRO A 707 -12.29 -12.44 -18.82
C PRO A 707 -12.96 -13.07 -20.03
N ARG A 708 -13.26 -12.26 -21.04
CA ARG A 708 -13.93 -12.68 -22.28
C ARG A 708 -13.11 -12.24 -23.48
N TYR A 709 -12.88 -13.14 -24.42
CA TYR A 709 -12.20 -12.78 -25.67
C TYR A 709 -13.22 -12.18 -26.64
N CYS A 710 -13.21 -10.85 -26.75
CA CYS A 710 -14.20 -10.08 -27.51
C CYS A 710 -13.61 -9.57 -28.82
N LEU A 711 -14.47 -9.47 -29.84
CA LEU A 711 -14.14 -8.92 -31.15
C LEU A 711 -14.80 -7.56 -31.34
N PHE A 712 -14.05 -6.62 -31.90
CA PHE A 712 -14.47 -5.25 -32.16
C PHE A 712 -14.14 -4.88 -33.60
N GLY A 713 -15.12 -4.34 -34.32
CA GLY A 713 -14.90 -3.84 -35.67
C GLY A 713 -16.16 -3.82 -36.50
N ASP A 714 -16.07 -3.12 -37.63
CA ASP A 714 -17.17 -3.00 -38.58
C ASP A 714 -17.56 -4.35 -39.21
N THR A 715 -16.60 -5.27 -39.31
CA THR A 715 -16.80 -6.64 -39.79
C THR A 715 -17.83 -7.39 -38.96
N VAL A 716 -17.86 -7.23 -37.63
CA VAL A 716 -18.86 -7.88 -36.76
C VAL A 716 -20.26 -7.38 -37.08
N ASN A 717 -20.42 -6.06 -37.20
CA ASN A 717 -21.70 -5.43 -37.54
C ASN A 717 -22.19 -5.86 -38.92
N THR A 718 -21.30 -5.85 -39.91
CA THR A 718 -21.62 -6.24 -41.29
C THR A 718 -22.00 -7.72 -41.38
N SER A 719 -21.34 -8.60 -40.61
CA SER A 719 -21.67 -10.04 -40.55
C SER A 719 -23.07 -10.27 -39.96
N SER A 720 -23.41 -9.59 -38.87
CA SER A 720 -24.77 -9.62 -38.31
C SER A 720 -25.82 -9.07 -39.29
N ARG A 721 -25.45 -8.09 -40.15
CA ARG A 721 -26.33 -7.63 -41.23
C ARG A 721 -26.49 -8.65 -42.37
N MET A 722 -25.43 -9.40 -42.70
CA MET A 722 -25.53 -10.49 -43.66
C MET A 722 -26.46 -11.59 -43.14
N GLU A 723 -26.43 -11.88 -41.84
CA GLU A 723 -27.36 -12.82 -41.22
C GLU A 723 -28.79 -12.26 -41.32
N SER A 724 -29.06 -11.09 -40.74
CA SER A 724 -30.43 -10.56 -40.64
C SER A 724 -31.12 -10.25 -41.98
N SER A 725 -30.35 -10.00 -43.04
CA SER A 725 -30.86 -9.83 -44.41
C SER A 725 -30.93 -11.14 -45.22
N GLY A 726 -30.50 -12.26 -44.65
CA GLY A 726 -30.53 -13.59 -45.24
C GLY A 726 -31.93 -14.20 -45.29
N GLU A 727 -32.02 -15.36 -45.95
CA GLU A 727 -33.23 -16.16 -46.06
C GLU A 727 -33.11 -17.45 -45.23
N ALA A 728 -34.26 -17.99 -44.81
CA ALA A 728 -34.27 -19.24 -44.06
C ALA A 728 -33.65 -20.39 -44.87
N LEU A 729 -32.81 -21.19 -44.21
CA LEU A 729 -32.09 -22.34 -44.76
C LEU A 729 -31.14 -22.01 -45.93
N LYS A 730 -30.67 -20.76 -46.02
CA LYS A 730 -29.66 -20.32 -46.99
C LYS A 730 -28.47 -19.67 -46.29
N ILE A 731 -27.30 -19.78 -46.91
CA ILE A 731 -26.05 -19.15 -46.45
C ILE A 731 -25.81 -17.89 -47.27
N HIS A 732 -25.95 -16.74 -46.61
CA HIS A 732 -25.79 -15.44 -47.23
C HIS A 732 -24.36 -14.93 -47.06
N VAL A 733 -23.69 -14.57 -48.15
CA VAL A 733 -22.30 -14.11 -48.11
C VAL A 733 -22.10 -12.76 -48.80
N SER A 734 -21.24 -11.94 -48.21
CA SER A 734 -20.85 -10.64 -48.80
C SER A 734 -19.88 -10.80 -49.99
N ALA A 735 -19.73 -9.77 -50.82
CA ALA A 735 -18.71 -9.71 -51.87
C ALA A 735 -17.28 -9.98 -51.35
N ALA A 736 -16.91 -9.45 -50.17
CA ALA A 736 -15.59 -9.66 -49.59
C ALA A 736 -15.33 -11.15 -49.28
N THR A 737 -16.33 -11.87 -48.75
CA THR A 737 -16.22 -13.32 -48.53
C THR A 737 -16.13 -14.08 -49.85
N ARG A 738 -16.91 -13.69 -50.87
CA ARG A 738 -16.82 -14.29 -52.21
C ARG A 738 -15.39 -14.21 -52.74
N ASP A 739 -14.73 -13.06 -52.61
CA ASP A 739 -13.37 -12.86 -53.11
C ASP A 739 -12.37 -13.82 -52.45
N VAL A 740 -12.50 -14.04 -51.13
CA VAL A 740 -11.69 -15.04 -50.41
C VAL A 740 -12.00 -16.46 -50.90
N LEU A 741 -13.26 -16.80 -51.13
CA LEU A 741 -13.67 -18.15 -51.55
C LEU A 741 -13.32 -18.47 -53.01
N LEU A 742 -13.31 -17.47 -53.90
CA LEU A 742 -12.97 -17.64 -55.31
C LEU A 742 -11.53 -18.14 -55.51
N GLU A 743 -10.61 -17.85 -54.59
CA GLU A 743 -9.23 -18.32 -54.67
C GLU A 743 -9.10 -19.85 -54.55
N PHE A 744 -10.08 -20.52 -53.96
CA PHE A 744 -10.08 -21.97 -53.75
C PHE A 744 -10.76 -22.75 -54.89
N ASN A 745 -11.53 -22.09 -55.77
CA ASN A 745 -12.24 -22.67 -56.91
C ASN A 745 -13.14 -23.90 -56.62
N CYS A 746 -13.45 -24.21 -55.35
CA CYS A 746 -14.26 -25.36 -54.96
C CYS A 746 -15.69 -25.00 -54.51
N PHE A 747 -16.00 -23.72 -54.28
CA PHE A 747 -17.30 -23.29 -53.77
C PHE A 747 -18.24 -22.79 -54.87
N GLN A 748 -19.50 -23.22 -54.81
CA GLN A 748 -20.56 -22.78 -55.72
C GLN A 748 -21.27 -21.56 -55.14
N LEU A 749 -21.09 -20.40 -55.80
CA LEU A 749 -21.65 -19.11 -55.37
C LEU A 749 -22.62 -18.59 -56.43
N GLU A 750 -23.83 -18.19 -56.01
CA GLU A 750 -24.85 -17.59 -56.87
C GLU A 750 -25.02 -16.10 -56.55
N LEU A 751 -25.08 -15.25 -57.57
CA LEU A 751 -25.30 -13.81 -57.37
C LEU A 751 -26.74 -13.54 -56.92
N ARG A 752 -26.91 -12.94 -55.74
CA ARG A 752 -28.22 -12.50 -55.25
C ARG A 752 -28.65 -11.16 -55.86
N GLY A 753 -27.69 -10.28 -56.15
CA GLY A 753 -27.92 -8.91 -56.64
C GLY A 753 -27.58 -7.85 -55.58
N GLU A 754 -28.01 -6.61 -55.82
CA GLU A 754 -27.86 -5.50 -54.86
C GLU A 754 -29.00 -5.51 -53.85
N ILE A 755 -28.65 -5.60 -52.57
CA ILE A 755 -29.60 -5.49 -51.45
C ILE A 755 -29.31 -4.22 -50.64
N ASP A 756 -30.35 -3.56 -50.15
CA ASP A 756 -30.18 -2.41 -49.25
C ASP A 756 -29.93 -2.90 -47.82
N VAL A 757 -28.71 -2.70 -47.34
CA VAL A 757 -28.25 -3.14 -46.03
C VAL A 757 -28.27 -1.96 -45.07
N LYS A 758 -29.07 -2.08 -44.01
CA LYS A 758 -29.28 -1.01 -43.01
C LYS A 758 -27.95 -0.47 -42.46
N GLY A 759 -27.68 0.81 -42.75
CA GLY A 759 -26.47 1.52 -42.32
C GLY A 759 -25.24 1.33 -43.22
N LYS A 760 -25.35 0.55 -44.30
CA LYS A 760 -24.30 0.33 -45.31
C LYS A 760 -24.70 0.76 -46.71
N GLY A 761 -26.00 0.90 -46.98
CA GLY A 761 -26.53 1.21 -48.30
C GLY A 761 -26.61 -0.04 -49.17
N LYS A 762 -26.60 0.16 -50.49
CA LYS A 762 -26.67 -0.95 -51.46
C LYS A 762 -25.38 -1.76 -51.47
N MET A 763 -25.48 -3.05 -51.19
CA MET A 763 -24.37 -4.00 -51.24
C MET A 763 -24.70 -5.16 -52.17
N THR A 764 -23.74 -5.56 -53.00
CA THR A 764 -23.85 -6.79 -53.80
C THR A 764 -23.52 -8.00 -52.94
N THR A 765 -24.42 -8.99 -52.92
CA THR A 765 -24.25 -10.20 -52.11
C THR A 765 -24.52 -11.48 -52.91
N TYR A 766 -24.17 -12.62 -52.30
CA TYR A 766 -24.15 -13.93 -52.95
C TYR A 766 -24.76 -14.99 -52.02
N TRP A 767 -25.25 -16.08 -52.61
CA TRP A 767 -25.63 -17.30 -51.91
C TRP A 767 -24.53 -18.33 -52.05
N LEU A 768 -24.14 -18.96 -50.94
CA LEU A 768 -23.30 -20.16 -50.96
C LEU A 768 -24.20 -21.39 -51.04
N LEU A 769 -24.10 -22.13 -52.15
CA LEU A 769 -24.98 -23.28 -52.43
C LEU A 769 -24.36 -24.62 -52.02
N GLY A 770 -23.05 -24.75 -52.12
CA GLY A 770 -22.35 -25.99 -51.81
C GLY A 770 -20.87 -25.96 -52.19
N GLU A 771 -20.21 -27.10 -51.99
CA GLU A 771 -18.84 -27.35 -52.39
C GLU A 771 -18.80 -28.45 -53.47
N SER A 772 -18.11 -28.20 -54.58
CA SER A 772 -17.84 -29.20 -55.60
C SER A 772 -16.66 -30.07 -55.16
N ASN A 773 -16.86 -31.39 -55.11
CA ASN A 773 -15.79 -32.37 -54.86
C ASN A 773 -14.87 -32.50 -56.09
N SER A 774 -14.11 -31.46 -56.40
CA SER A 774 -13.05 -31.49 -57.40
C SER A 774 -11.76 -30.92 -56.82
N GLN A 775 -11.22 -31.60 -55.79
CA GLN A 775 -9.86 -32.14 -55.71
C GLN A 775 -9.66 -32.91 -54.40
#